data_AF-A0A7S6M996-F1
#
_entry.id   AF-A0A7S6M996-F1
#
_cell.length_a   1.000
_cell.length_b   1.000
_cell.length_c   1.000
_cell.angle_alpha   90.00
_cell.angle_beta   90.00
_cell.angle_gamma   90.00
#
_symmetry.space_group_name_H-M   'P 1'
#
loop_
_entity.id
_entity.type
_entity.pdbx_description
1 polymer ?
#
loop_
_entity_poly.entity_id
_entity_poly.type
_entity_poly.pdbx_seq_one_letter_code
_entity_poly.pdbx_strand_id
1 'polypeptide(L)'
;MFRATILAAALCSTVALAQDPRITISAVYGGGGGAAPTWRCDYVELHNRTTVPIPLGGWSIQYASATGGVWQVTPLTGVIDPCGYFLVQMSCGAAGMPLPPPDHIGGTAMSNASGKVALVNTTVALAGPCPIADPTIEDFVGYGGANCWETAPGPSVAPMLSATASLQRLDEGCIDTDNNGADFLRVDPAPMPRNRLSQPYCCLPLGGACCYSFGCMGEPNQAQCEGLGGIWLGNGTTCNPDPCPPVACCFPDGSCSNLPSAACTLQGGTPGPAGSICNANLCPRACCFSDGSCQTHPPAQCVALGGTPQPIGAICGMTPCPIVISGACCRPDGTCVVVPPGQCNGDYQGDGSNCVPDPCRGACCLPDGSCIMTSNVGCTAGTFLGIGTNCVPNPCLQACCLATACADLPVNQCLASGGDPQGPGTTCVSVNFCRQACCLPDGSCIDVIIAICQNQGGTPQGVGTTCATTTCREACCYPNGACADLLPNQCLTTGGNPQGPGTNCATTQCPFVPGCCLPSGLCVNLPPTVCISQGGTPQNVPCIGTVCPPDRCDGVLVGDANCDNSVNNFDIDFFVEGVLVGSPPDPTLAPPGYLALGGTQACWDRRRCWGDVNCDGLFNNFDIDPFVDCILAPPPPGNGCPSCSKQACCFPGGICTNVLPASCTLSGGVPQGAGTGCGFVICP
;
A
#
# COMPACT_ATOMS: atom_id res chain seq x y z
N MET A 1 -4.36 -77.18 19.96
CA MET A 1 -5.25 -76.41 19.07
C MET A 1 -4.53 -75.13 18.68
N PHE A 2 -4.21 -74.99 17.40
CA PHE A 2 -3.42 -73.90 16.82
C PHE A 2 -4.09 -72.53 17.04
N ARG A 3 -3.34 -71.53 17.50
CA ARG A 3 -3.71 -70.11 17.34
C ARG A 3 -2.67 -69.46 16.44
N ALA A 4 -3.10 -69.13 15.22
CA ALA A 4 -2.30 -68.49 14.19
C ALA A 4 -1.93 -67.06 14.61
N THR A 5 -0.65 -66.72 14.49
CA THR A 5 -0.13 -65.36 14.56
C THR A 5 -0.15 -64.79 13.14
N ILE A 6 -1.05 -63.86 12.85
CA ILE A 6 -1.08 -63.13 11.58
C ILE A 6 -0.06 -62.00 11.69
N LEU A 7 1.05 -62.13 10.95
CA LEU A 7 2.03 -61.07 10.75
C LEU A 7 1.52 -60.21 9.57
N ALA A 8 0.90 -59.06 9.86
CA ALA A 8 0.54 -58.09 8.84
C ALA A 8 1.79 -57.29 8.44
N ALA A 9 2.41 -57.68 7.32
CA ALA A 9 3.42 -56.87 6.65
C ALA A 9 2.73 -55.66 6.03
N ALA A 10 2.88 -54.49 6.65
CA ALA A 10 2.54 -53.22 6.03
C ALA A 10 3.56 -52.96 4.92
N LEU A 11 3.18 -53.26 3.66
CA LEU A 11 3.85 -52.72 2.49
C LEU A 11 3.66 -51.20 2.52
N CYS A 12 4.69 -50.49 2.95
CA CYS A 12 4.81 -49.07 2.70
C CYS A 12 5.10 -48.91 1.21
N SER A 13 4.04 -48.76 0.41
CA SER A 13 4.16 -48.29 -0.97
C SER A 13 4.66 -46.85 -0.90
N THR A 14 5.94 -46.65 -1.17
CA THR A 14 6.46 -45.34 -1.54
C THR A 14 5.82 -44.97 -2.87
N VAL A 15 4.78 -44.16 -2.84
CA VAL A 15 4.40 -43.37 -4.02
C VAL A 15 5.59 -42.44 -4.24
N ALA A 16 6.42 -42.74 -5.24
CA ALA A 16 7.37 -41.76 -5.73
C ALA A 16 6.52 -40.58 -6.23
N LEU A 17 6.55 -39.47 -5.52
CA LEU A 17 6.09 -38.20 -6.07
C LEU A 17 6.93 -37.98 -7.34
N ALA A 18 6.29 -37.94 -8.50
CA ALA A 18 6.94 -37.52 -9.74
C ALA A 18 7.65 -36.18 -9.45
N GLN A 19 8.91 -36.06 -9.87
CA GLN A 19 9.62 -34.80 -9.73
C GLN A 19 8.90 -33.80 -10.63
N ASP A 20 8.23 -32.85 -10.00
CA ASP A 20 7.66 -31.68 -10.65
C ASP A 20 8.73 -31.02 -11.54
N PRO A 21 8.52 -30.91 -12.87
CA PRO A 21 9.58 -30.47 -13.77
C PRO A 21 9.91 -29.00 -13.52
N ARG A 22 11.21 -28.69 -13.50
CA ARG A 22 11.73 -27.34 -13.20
C ARG A 22 11.33 -26.31 -14.25
N ILE A 23 11.12 -26.77 -15.49
CA ILE A 23 10.67 -25.97 -16.63
C ILE A 23 9.49 -26.67 -17.25
N THR A 24 8.44 -25.93 -17.54
CA THR A 24 7.29 -26.42 -18.31
C THR A 24 7.17 -25.72 -19.66
N ILE A 25 6.50 -26.38 -20.59
CA ILE A 25 5.94 -25.78 -21.80
C ILE A 25 4.68 -25.03 -21.37
N SER A 26 4.72 -23.70 -21.36
CA SER A 26 3.60 -22.86 -20.94
C SER A 26 2.64 -22.56 -22.09
N ALA A 27 3.12 -22.55 -23.33
CA ALA A 27 2.26 -22.35 -24.49
C ALA A 27 2.78 -23.02 -25.76
N VAL A 28 1.85 -23.44 -26.62
CA VAL A 28 2.14 -23.99 -27.95
C VAL A 28 1.23 -23.35 -28.98
N TYR A 29 1.83 -22.84 -30.06
CA TYR A 29 1.11 -22.30 -31.20
C TYR A 29 1.77 -22.78 -32.50
N GLY A 30 1.02 -23.55 -33.29
CA GLY A 30 1.44 -24.05 -34.60
C GLY A 30 0.71 -23.39 -35.77
N GLY A 31 0.14 -22.19 -35.57
CA GLY A 31 -0.72 -21.53 -36.54
C GLY A 31 0.02 -20.78 -37.66
N GLY A 32 1.32 -20.54 -37.51
CA GLY A 32 2.15 -19.78 -38.45
C GLY A 32 2.11 -20.35 -39.86
N GLY A 33 1.97 -19.47 -40.86
CA GLY A 33 1.82 -19.88 -42.26
C GLY A 33 0.46 -20.51 -42.61
N GLY A 34 -0.49 -20.58 -41.67
CA GLY A 34 -1.87 -20.96 -41.92
C GLY A 34 -2.66 -19.91 -42.71
N ALA A 35 -3.94 -20.21 -43.01
CA ALA A 35 -4.86 -19.24 -43.60
C ALA A 35 -5.34 -18.27 -42.50
N ALA A 36 -4.94 -16.99 -42.61
CA ALA A 36 -5.22 -15.92 -41.64
C ALA A 36 -4.78 -16.25 -40.19
N PRO A 37 -3.47 -16.44 -39.95
CA PRO A 37 -2.98 -16.79 -38.63
C PRO A 37 -2.93 -15.56 -37.71
N THR A 38 -3.16 -15.76 -36.42
CA THR A 38 -3.00 -14.68 -35.41
C THR A 38 -1.55 -14.19 -35.40
N TRP A 39 -0.60 -15.11 -35.30
CA TRP A 39 0.82 -14.81 -35.28
C TRP A 39 1.50 -15.35 -36.54
N ARG A 40 2.47 -14.57 -37.04
CA ARG A 40 3.19 -14.88 -38.27
C ARG A 40 3.99 -16.17 -38.18
N CYS A 41 4.51 -16.45 -37.00
CA CYS A 41 5.36 -17.60 -36.76
C CYS A 41 4.71 -18.53 -35.74
N ASP A 42 4.96 -19.82 -35.92
CA ASP A 42 4.81 -20.82 -34.88
C ASP A 42 5.66 -20.43 -33.67
N TYR A 43 5.27 -20.85 -32.47
CA TYR A 43 6.08 -20.68 -31.27
C TYR A 43 5.85 -21.78 -30.24
N VAL A 44 6.88 -22.00 -29.43
CA VAL A 44 6.80 -22.70 -28.15
C VAL A 44 7.27 -21.75 -27.07
N GLU A 45 6.51 -21.66 -25.99
CA GLU A 45 6.85 -20.85 -24.83
C GLU A 45 7.19 -21.76 -23.66
N LEU A 46 8.28 -21.43 -22.97
CA LEU A 46 8.72 -22.14 -21.77
C LEU A 46 8.54 -21.25 -20.53
N HIS A 47 8.30 -21.88 -19.39
CA HIS A 47 8.19 -21.22 -18.10
C HIS A 47 9.12 -21.85 -17.06
N ASN A 48 9.90 -21.02 -16.38
CA ASN A 48 10.77 -21.46 -15.29
C ASN A 48 10.00 -21.41 -13.97
N ARG A 49 9.65 -22.57 -13.44
CA ARG A 49 8.84 -22.69 -12.21
C ARG A 49 9.67 -22.52 -10.94
N THR A 50 10.96 -22.26 -11.08
CA THR A 50 11.91 -22.13 -9.98
C THR A 50 12.32 -20.67 -9.75
N THR A 51 12.84 -20.41 -8.55
CA THR A 51 13.39 -19.11 -8.17
C THR A 51 14.86 -18.93 -8.55
N VAL A 52 15.40 -19.81 -9.40
CA VAL A 52 16.81 -19.82 -9.81
C VAL A 52 16.87 -19.78 -11.34
N PRO A 53 17.80 -19.02 -11.94
CA PRO A 53 17.95 -19.03 -13.40
C PRO A 53 18.36 -20.41 -13.91
N ILE A 54 17.77 -20.85 -15.03
CA ILE A 54 18.08 -22.16 -15.63
C ILE A 54 18.74 -21.97 -17.01
N PRO A 55 20.00 -22.41 -17.20
CA PRO A 55 20.63 -22.38 -18.52
C PRO A 55 20.07 -23.49 -19.42
N LEU A 56 19.74 -23.13 -20.66
CA LEU A 56 19.19 -24.05 -21.68
C LEU A 56 20.25 -24.60 -22.65
N GLY A 57 21.53 -24.31 -22.39
CA GLY A 57 22.62 -24.80 -23.22
C GLY A 57 22.66 -26.33 -23.28
N GLY A 58 22.55 -26.89 -24.48
CA GLY A 58 22.51 -28.34 -24.70
C GLY A 58 21.12 -28.97 -24.64
N TRP A 59 20.07 -28.18 -24.35
CA TRP A 59 18.68 -28.62 -24.39
C TRP A 59 18.10 -28.43 -25.80
N SER A 60 16.92 -28.98 -26.06
CA SER A 60 16.20 -28.79 -27.32
C SER A 60 14.68 -28.76 -27.14
N ILE A 61 14.00 -28.01 -28.02
CA ILE A 61 12.60 -28.28 -28.35
C ILE A 61 12.59 -29.30 -29.48
N GLN A 62 11.83 -30.37 -29.31
CA GLN A 62 11.64 -31.37 -30.36
C GLN A 62 10.19 -31.47 -30.77
N TYR A 63 9.94 -31.55 -32.07
CA TYR A 63 8.59 -31.66 -32.63
C TYR A 63 8.45 -32.93 -33.47
N ALA A 64 7.28 -33.57 -33.37
CA ALA A 64 6.86 -34.62 -34.28
C ALA A 64 5.38 -34.45 -34.65
N SER A 65 5.00 -34.92 -35.83
CA SER A 65 3.60 -34.97 -36.24
C SER A 65 2.78 -35.90 -35.34
N ALA A 66 1.46 -35.71 -35.32
CA ALA A 66 0.52 -36.42 -34.44
C ALA A 66 0.80 -37.94 -34.32
N THR A 67 1.07 -38.62 -35.45
CA THR A 67 1.35 -40.08 -35.49
C THR A 67 2.79 -40.42 -35.86
N GLY A 68 3.62 -39.41 -36.19
CA GLY A 68 5.00 -39.59 -36.61
C GLY A 68 5.92 -40.01 -35.47
N GLY A 69 7.04 -40.66 -35.82
CA GLY A 69 8.11 -41.06 -34.88
C GLY A 69 9.50 -40.52 -35.24
N VAL A 70 9.55 -39.56 -36.17
CA VAL A 70 10.76 -38.82 -36.53
C VAL A 70 10.63 -37.44 -35.90
N TRP A 71 11.59 -37.09 -35.04
CA TRP A 71 11.58 -35.86 -34.25
C TRP A 71 12.51 -34.82 -34.87
N GLN A 72 11.96 -33.62 -35.13
CA GLN A 72 12.71 -32.46 -35.58
C GLN A 72 13.27 -31.74 -34.37
N VAL A 73 14.58 -31.49 -34.36
CA VAL A 73 15.29 -30.91 -33.21
C VAL A 73 15.57 -29.44 -33.44
N THR A 74 15.13 -28.59 -32.53
CA THR A 74 15.52 -27.18 -32.39
C THR A 74 16.42 -27.06 -31.15
N PRO A 75 17.76 -27.05 -31.30
CA PRO A 75 18.68 -26.85 -30.19
C PRO A 75 18.46 -25.47 -29.55
N LEU A 76 18.54 -25.40 -28.23
CA LEU A 76 18.36 -24.17 -27.47
C LEU A 76 19.70 -23.62 -26.96
N THR A 77 19.71 -22.31 -26.76
CA THR A 77 20.76 -21.55 -26.07
C THR A 77 20.12 -20.47 -25.21
N GLY A 78 20.89 -19.87 -24.31
CA GLY A 78 20.39 -18.83 -23.41
C GLY A 78 20.04 -19.34 -22.02
N VAL A 79 19.36 -18.49 -21.26
CA VAL A 79 18.99 -18.71 -19.86
C VAL A 79 17.56 -18.23 -19.70
N ILE A 80 16.75 -19.01 -18.98
CA ILE A 80 15.44 -18.55 -18.50
C ILE A 80 15.62 -18.00 -17.08
N ASP A 81 15.25 -16.73 -16.90
CA ASP A 81 15.36 -16.06 -15.61
C ASP A 81 14.41 -16.70 -14.57
N PRO A 82 14.64 -16.53 -13.25
CA PRO A 82 13.74 -17.02 -12.21
C PRO A 82 12.29 -16.61 -12.49
N CYS A 83 11.35 -17.56 -12.39
CA CYS A 83 9.93 -17.29 -12.61
C CYS A 83 9.60 -16.71 -14.00
N GLY A 84 10.57 -16.71 -14.91
CA GLY A 84 10.48 -16.03 -16.20
C GLY A 84 9.90 -16.91 -17.28
N TYR A 85 9.74 -16.30 -18.46
CA TYR A 85 9.34 -16.97 -19.69
C TYR A 85 10.48 -16.97 -20.70
N PHE A 86 10.44 -17.91 -21.63
CA PHE A 86 11.40 -17.99 -22.72
C PHE A 86 10.68 -18.34 -24.03
N LEU A 87 10.68 -17.40 -24.98
CA LEU A 87 9.97 -17.52 -26.25
C LEU A 87 10.86 -18.12 -27.33
N VAL A 88 10.48 -19.28 -27.83
CA VAL A 88 11.13 -19.93 -28.97
C VAL A 88 10.28 -19.72 -30.21
N GLN A 89 10.76 -18.85 -31.12
CA GLN A 89 10.18 -18.74 -32.46
C GLN A 89 10.46 -20.03 -33.24
N MET A 90 9.45 -20.51 -33.96
CA MET A 90 9.52 -21.70 -34.80
C MET A 90 9.33 -21.27 -36.28
N SER A 91 8.77 -22.11 -37.15
CA SER A 91 8.61 -21.75 -38.56
C SER A 91 7.71 -20.52 -38.77
N CYS A 92 8.05 -19.68 -39.75
CA CYS A 92 7.31 -18.46 -40.07
C CYS A 92 6.61 -18.53 -41.42
N GLY A 93 5.41 -17.93 -41.49
CA GLY A 93 4.69 -17.65 -42.72
C GLY A 93 4.85 -16.21 -43.22
N ALA A 94 4.00 -15.86 -44.19
CA ALA A 94 3.95 -14.51 -44.77
C ALA A 94 2.86 -13.61 -44.16
N ALA A 95 1.84 -14.18 -43.50
CA ALA A 95 0.70 -13.47 -42.92
C ALA A 95 0.68 -13.61 -41.38
N GLY A 96 -0.03 -12.73 -40.68
CA GLY A 96 -0.13 -12.70 -39.21
C GLY A 96 0.73 -11.61 -38.56
N MET A 97 0.51 -11.34 -37.28
CA MET A 97 1.27 -10.34 -36.51
C MET A 97 2.67 -10.86 -36.18
N PRO A 98 3.71 -9.99 -36.13
CA PRO A 98 5.03 -10.41 -35.67
C PRO A 98 4.97 -10.83 -34.19
N LEU A 99 5.75 -11.84 -33.80
CA LEU A 99 5.95 -12.16 -32.39
C LEU A 99 6.67 -10.98 -31.68
N PRO A 100 6.46 -10.80 -30.37
CA PRO A 100 7.42 -10.07 -29.53
C PRO A 100 8.84 -10.62 -29.74
N PRO A 101 9.91 -9.85 -29.46
CA PRO A 101 11.27 -10.28 -29.70
C PRO A 101 11.53 -11.67 -29.10
N PRO A 102 11.78 -12.72 -29.91
CA PRO A 102 11.95 -14.07 -29.39
C PRO A 102 13.30 -14.21 -28.71
N ASP A 103 13.35 -15.02 -27.66
CA ASP A 103 14.58 -15.31 -26.93
C ASP A 103 15.46 -16.31 -27.68
N HIS A 104 14.84 -17.14 -28.52
CA HIS A 104 15.53 -18.05 -29.43
C HIS A 104 14.78 -18.18 -30.76
N ILE A 105 15.53 -18.33 -31.85
CA ILE A 105 14.98 -18.49 -33.20
C ILE A 105 15.29 -19.90 -33.71
N GLY A 106 14.24 -20.70 -33.89
CA GLY A 106 14.24 -21.95 -34.62
C GLY A 106 13.57 -21.82 -36.00
N GLY A 107 13.43 -22.95 -36.70
CA GLY A 107 12.79 -23.01 -38.02
C GLY A 107 11.93 -24.26 -38.23
N THR A 108 11.61 -24.99 -37.16
CA THR A 108 10.82 -26.21 -37.22
C THR A 108 9.35 -25.87 -37.45
N ALA A 109 8.73 -26.43 -38.48
CA ALA A 109 7.32 -26.21 -38.78
C ALA A 109 6.44 -27.09 -37.91
N MET A 110 5.41 -26.50 -37.30
CA MET A 110 4.47 -27.21 -36.46
C MET A 110 3.07 -27.25 -37.11
N SER A 111 2.30 -28.28 -36.76
CA SER A 111 0.91 -28.38 -37.24
C SER A 111 0.01 -27.46 -36.43
N ASN A 112 -0.83 -26.71 -37.13
CA ASN A 112 -1.90 -25.91 -36.53
C ASN A 112 -3.10 -26.75 -36.06
N ALA A 113 -3.06 -28.08 -36.15
CA ALA A 113 -4.21 -28.94 -35.80
C ALA A 113 -3.82 -30.04 -34.82
N SER A 114 -2.75 -30.80 -35.09
CA SER A 114 -2.36 -31.93 -34.25
C SER A 114 -0.86 -32.25 -34.35
N GLY A 115 -0.21 -32.44 -33.21
CA GLY A 115 1.23 -32.62 -33.13
C GLY A 115 1.71 -32.96 -31.73
N LYS A 116 3.03 -33.08 -31.59
CA LYS A 116 3.71 -33.38 -30.32
C LYS A 116 4.92 -32.47 -30.18
N VAL A 117 5.07 -31.85 -29.02
CA VAL A 117 6.21 -31.00 -28.64
C VAL A 117 6.83 -31.59 -27.38
N ALA A 118 8.15 -31.73 -27.34
CA ALA A 118 8.88 -32.18 -26.17
C ALA A 118 9.99 -31.18 -25.84
N LEU A 119 10.12 -30.82 -24.57
CA LEU A 119 11.30 -30.17 -24.02
C LEU A 119 12.27 -31.26 -23.57
N VAL A 120 13.49 -31.25 -24.11
CA VAL A 120 14.47 -32.33 -23.90
C VAL A 120 15.78 -31.73 -23.42
N ASN A 121 16.36 -32.29 -22.35
CA ASN A 121 17.62 -31.81 -21.76
C ASN A 121 18.89 -32.22 -22.54
N THR A 122 18.71 -32.72 -23.77
CA THR A 122 19.78 -33.02 -24.73
C THR A 122 19.38 -32.55 -26.14
N THR A 123 20.33 -32.56 -27.07
CA THR A 123 20.08 -32.33 -28.50
C THR A 123 19.98 -33.62 -29.30
N VAL A 124 19.94 -34.79 -28.66
CA VAL A 124 19.78 -36.08 -29.35
C VAL A 124 18.30 -36.24 -29.72
N ALA A 125 18.03 -36.52 -30.99
CA ALA A 125 16.66 -36.69 -31.46
C ALA A 125 15.99 -37.88 -30.75
N LEU A 126 14.79 -37.65 -30.22
CA LEU A 126 13.93 -38.72 -29.70
C LEU A 126 13.58 -39.71 -30.83
N ALA A 127 13.29 -40.95 -30.46
CA ALA A 127 13.02 -42.02 -31.40
C ALA A 127 11.65 -42.66 -31.16
N GLY A 128 10.91 -42.88 -32.25
CA GLY A 128 9.65 -43.60 -32.22
C GLY A 128 8.42 -42.72 -31.94
N PRO A 129 7.22 -43.31 -32.05
CA PRO A 129 5.96 -42.56 -32.06
C PRO A 129 5.56 -42.03 -30.68
N CYS A 130 6.01 -42.68 -29.60
CA CYS A 130 5.71 -42.26 -28.23
C CYS A 130 6.89 -42.53 -27.29
N PRO A 131 7.84 -41.59 -27.16
CA PRO A 131 9.04 -41.75 -26.34
C PRO A 131 8.86 -41.28 -24.88
N ILE A 132 7.65 -41.29 -24.32
CA ILE A 132 7.36 -40.69 -22.99
C ILE A 132 8.17 -41.29 -21.83
N ALA A 133 8.77 -42.47 -22.02
CA ALA A 133 9.64 -43.13 -21.05
C ALA A 133 11.11 -42.70 -21.14
N ASP A 134 11.47 -41.84 -22.10
CA ASP A 134 12.83 -41.32 -22.24
C ASP A 134 13.12 -40.34 -21.09
N PRO A 135 14.12 -40.60 -20.23
CA PRO A 135 14.41 -39.79 -19.06
C PRO A 135 15.03 -38.43 -19.39
N THR A 136 15.33 -38.15 -20.66
CA THR A 136 15.83 -36.84 -21.10
C THR A 136 14.72 -35.83 -21.36
N ILE A 137 13.46 -36.28 -21.38
CA ILE A 137 12.29 -35.41 -21.52
C ILE A 137 12.02 -34.71 -20.18
N GLU A 138 11.88 -33.40 -20.23
CA GLU A 138 11.58 -32.55 -19.06
C GLU A 138 10.10 -32.11 -19.04
N ASP A 139 9.47 -31.92 -20.21
CA ASP A 139 8.03 -31.68 -20.36
C ASP A 139 7.61 -32.16 -21.77
N PHE A 140 6.38 -32.66 -21.92
CA PHE A 140 5.84 -33.15 -23.19
C PHE A 140 4.38 -32.75 -23.41
N VAL A 141 4.08 -32.16 -24.56
CA VAL A 141 2.72 -31.79 -24.97
C VAL A 141 2.32 -32.52 -26.24
N GLY A 142 1.36 -33.43 -26.14
CA GLY A 142 0.61 -33.96 -27.27
C GLY A 142 -0.73 -33.23 -27.42
N TYR A 143 -1.06 -32.79 -28.64
CA TYR A 143 -2.28 -32.01 -28.90
C TYR A 143 -3.07 -32.49 -30.12
N GLY A 144 -4.39 -32.31 -30.07
CA GLY A 144 -5.33 -32.75 -31.11
C GLY A 144 -5.36 -34.27 -31.24
N GLY A 145 -5.21 -34.80 -32.45
CA GLY A 145 -5.18 -36.25 -32.73
C GLY A 145 -3.83 -36.93 -32.48
N ALA A 146 -2.98 -36.38 -31.61
CA ALA A 146 -1.68 -36.97 -31.29
C ALA A 146 -1.80 -38.37 -30.66
N ASN A 147 -0.92 -39.29 -31.04
CA ASN A 147 -0.88 -40.66 -30.50
C ASN A 147 0.10 -40.83 -29.32
N CYS A 148 0.64 -39.73 -28.81
CA CYS A 148 1.45 -39.67 -27.60
C CYS A 148 1.29 -38.29 -26.95
N TRP A 149 1.27 -38.27 -25.63
CA TRP A 149 1.10 -37.12 -24.73
C TRP A 149 1.58 -37.56 -23.35
N GLU A 150 1.71 -36.64 -22.39
CA GLU A 150 2.03 -37.02 -21.00
C GLU A 150 1.04 -38.04 -20.45
N THR A 151 1.54 -39.01 -19.68
CA THR A 151 0.83 -40.22 -19.19
C THR A 151 0.29 -41.17 -20.25
N ALA A 152 0.64 -41.04 -21.54
CA ALA A 152 0.23 -42.01 -22.56
C ALA A 152 0.73 -43.45 -22.27
N PRO A 153 -0.15 -44.48 -22.30
CA PRO A 153 -1.59 -44.42 -22.50
C PRO A 153 -2.33 -43.92 -21.25
N GLY A 154 -3.03 -42.79 -21.36
CA GLY A 154 -3.59 -42.04 -20.23
C GLY A 154 -4.88 -41.28 -20.59
N PRO A 155 -5.43 -40.44 -19.69
CA PRO A 155 -6.83 -40.02 -19.74
C PRO A 155 -7.18 -39.11 -20.91
N SER A 156 -6.29 -38.18 -21.28
CA SER A 156 -6.63 -37.13 -22.26
C SER A 156 -5.41 -36.45 -22.88
N VAL A 157 -5.46 -36.27 -24.20
CA VAL A 157 -4.58 -35.41 -25.00
C VAL A 157 -5.02 -33.93 -24.89
N ALA A 158 -4.12 -32.97 -25.08
CA ALA A 158 -4.51 -31.56 -25.12
C ALA A 158 -5.44 -31.25 -26.32
N PRO A 159 -6.28 -30.20 -26.23
CA PRO A 159 -7.19 -29.81 -27.32
C PRO A 159 -6.51 -29.57 -28.67
N MET A 160 -7.27 -29.66 -29.77
CA MET A 160 -6.75 -29.33 -31.11
C MET A 160 -6.54 -27.82 -31.30
N LEU A 161 -5.51 -27.47 -32.05
CA LEU A 161 -5.21 -26.07 -32.41
C LEU A 161 -5.97 -25.62 -33.67
N SER A 162 -5.78 -24.36 -34.07
CA SER A 162 -6.15 -23.83 -35.39
C SER A 162 -5.10 -22.81 -35.86
N ALA A 163 -5.29 -22.21 -37.04
CA ALA A 163 -4.45 -21.08 -37.46
C ALA A 163 -4.50 -19.89 -36.50
N THR A 164 -5.57 -19.74 -35.72
CA THR A 164 -5.77 -18.63 -34.79
C THR A 164 -5.61 -19.01 -33.32
N ALA A 165 -5.66 -20.29 -32.97
CA ALA A 165 -5.65 -20.74 -31.58
C ALA A 165 -4.29 -21.23 -31.09
N SER A 166 -4.06 -21.06 -29.79
CA SER A 166 -2.92 -21.62 -29.05
C SER A 166 -3.39 -22.50 -27.90
N LEU A 167 -2.49 -23.32 -27.39
CA LEU A 167 -2.63 -23.97 -26.09
C LEU A 167 -1.93 -23.10 -25.05
N GLN A 168 -2.59 -22.89 -23.91
CA GLN A 168 -2.05 -22.20 -22.75
C GLN A 168 -2.13 -23.16 -21.56
N ARG A 169 -1.00 -23.45 -20.94
CA ARG A 169 -0.96 -24.22 -19.70
C ARG A 169 -1.59 -23.38 -18.60
N LEU A 170 -2.45 -24.00 -17.79
CA LEU A 170 -3.21 -23.32 -16.74
C LEU A 170 -2.27 -22.72 -15.68
N ASP A 171 -2.80 -21.75 -14.95
CA ASP A 171 -2.06 -20.99 -13.92
C ASP A 171 -0.75 -20.40 -14.46
N GLU A 172 -0.86 -19.76 -15.62
CA GLU A 172 0.24 -19.10 -16.33
C GLU A 172 1.40 -20.03 -16.74
N GLY A 173 1.31 -21.35 -16.55
CA GLY A 173 2.40 -22.32 -16.76
C GLY A 173 2.71 -23.21 -15.57
N CYS A 174 2.06 -22.98 -14.42
CA CYS A 174 2.40 -23.62 -13.15
C CYS A 174 1.66 -24.93 -12.87
N ILE A 175 0.49 -25.16 -13.50
CA ILE A 175 -0.24 -26.43 -13.36
C ILE A 175 0.35 -27.47 -14.30
N ASP A 176 0.96 -28.49 -13.71
CA ASP A 176 1.49 -29.65 -14.41
C ASP A 176 1.15 -30.92 -13.63
N THR A 177 0.13 -31.64 -14.10
CA THR A 177 -0.37 -32.88 -13.47
C THR A 177 0.05 -34.12 -14.25
N ASP A 178 1.04 -33.98 -15.14
CA ASP A 178 1.41 -34.95 -16.18
C ASP A 178 0.19 -35.34 -17.07
N ASN A 179 -0.82 -34.47 -17.19
CA ASN A 179 -2.01 -34.74 -17.98
C ASN A 179 -2.34 -33.54 -18.87
N ASN A 180 -1.82 -33.60 -20.09
CA ASN A 180 -1.99 -32.55 -21.09
C ASN A 180 -3.46 -32.10 -21.31
N GLY A 181 -4.45 -32.99 -21.19
CA GLY A 181 -5.85 -32.62 -21.34
C GLY A 181 -6.47 -31.90 -20.14
N ALA A 182 -5.87 -32.02 -18.95
CA ALA A 182 -6.26 -31.28 -17.76
C ALA A 182 -5.46 -29.98 -17.60
N ASP A 183 -4.21 -29.97 -18.08
CA ASP A 183 -3.26 -28.89 -17.83
C ASP A 183 -3.33 -27.76 -18.87
N PHE A 184 -3.89 -28.01 -20.07
CA PHE A 184 -3.96 -27.02 -21.15
C PHE A 184 -5.38 -26.60 -21.50
N LEU A 185 -5.56 -25.28 -21.63
CA LEU A 185 -6.73 -24.65 -22.23
C LEU A 185 -6.42 -24.21 -23.66
N ARG A 186 -7.39 -24.42 -24.57
CA ARG A 186 -7.35 -23.82 -25.92
C ARG A 186 -7.84 -22.37 -25.86
N VAL A 187 -7.01 -21.43 -26.31
CA VAL A 187 -7.36 -20.00 -26.37
C VAL A 187 -7.36 -19.52 -27.83
N ASP A 188 -8.44 -18.86 -28.25
CA ASP A 188 -8.70 -18.43 -29.63
C ASP A 188 -9.43 -17.07 -29.64
N PRO A 189 -8.84 -16.00 -30.20
CA PRO A 189 -7.51 -15.97 -30.82
C PRO A 189 -6.38 -16.13 -29.78
N ALA A 190 -5.24 -16.64 -30.24
CA ALA A 190 -4.04 -16.82 -29.42
C ALA A 190 -3.61 -15.48 -28.80
N PRO A 191 -3.37 -15.42 -27.48
CA PRO A 191 -2.92 -14.21 -26.81
C PRO A 191 -1.49 -13.84 -27.22
N MET A 192 -1.01 -12.68 -26.75
CA MET A 192 0.37 -12.26 -26.96
C MET A 192 1.34 -13.20 -26.22
N PRO A 193 2.29 -13.84 -26.91
CA PRO A 193 3.23 -14.75 -26.27
C PRO A 193 4.25 -14.00 -25.43
N ARG A 194 4.75 -14.66 -24.38
CA ARG A 194 5.65 -14.12 -23.37
C ARG A 194 7.08 -14.54 -23.65
N ASN A 195 8.00 -13.60 -23.48
CA ASN A 195 9.44 -13.76 -23.63
C ASN A 195 10.15 -13.36 -22.33
N ARG A 196 11.48 -13.32 -22.34
CA ARG A 196 12.27 -12.93 -21.15
C ARG A 196 12.00 -11.52 -20.60
N LEU A 197 11.39 -10.64 -21.39
CA LEU A 197 11.03 -9.27 -20.99
C LEU A 197 9.61 -9.19 -20.41
N SER A 198 8.86 -10.28 -20.48
CA SER A 198 7.52 -10.34 -19.91
C SER A 198 7.58 -10.38 -18.40
N GLN A 199 6.52 -9.90 -17.75
CA GLN A 199 6.44 -9.90 -16.29
C GLN A 199 6.61 -11.34 -15.75
N PRO A 200 7.57 -11.59 -14.84
CA PRO A 200 7.78 -12.92 -14.29
C PRO A 200 6.58 -13.33 -13.41
N TYR A 201 6.26 -14.62 -13.45
CA TYR A 201 5.17 -15.22 -12.68
C TYR A 201 5.75 -16.39 -11.88
N CYS A 202 6.02 -16.21 -10.59
CA CYS A 202 6.55 -17.32 -9.81
C CYS A 202 5.44 -18.32 -9.54
N CYS A 203 5.63 -19.58 -9.94
CA CYS A 203 4.87 -20.68 -9.39
C CYS A 203 5.12 -20.71 -7.89
N LEU A 204 4.27 -20.02 -7.15
CA LEU A 204 4.22 -20.18 -5.72
C LEU A 204 3.93 -21.67 -5.51
N PRO A 205 4.56 -22.33 -4.52
CA PRO A 205 4.14 -23.68 -4.17
C PRO A 205 2.64 -23.57 -3.95
N LEU A 206 1.83 -24.23 -4.81
CA LEU A 206 0.38 -24.09 -4.84
C LEU A 206 -0.06 -23.97 -3.41
N GLY A 207 -0.59 -22.80 -3.09
CA GLY A 207 -1.07 -22.63 -1.76
C GLY A 207 -2.23 -23.61 -1.57
N GLY A 208 -2.78 -23.56 -0.39
CA GLY A 208 -3.78 -24.47 0.07
C GLY A 208 -4.88 -23.64 0.65
N ALA A 209 -6.08 -24.19 0.67
CA ALA A 209 -7.14 -23.64 1.46
C ALA A 209 -6.64 -23.47 2.91
N CYS A 210 -6.56 -22.21 3.33
CA CYS A 210 -6.35 -21.85 4.71
C CYS A 210 -7.69 -21.50 5.33
N CYS A 211 -8.09 -22.25 6.34
CA CYS A 211 -9.30 -22.00 7.10
C CYS A 211 -8.99 -21.08 8.27
N TYR A 212 -9.39 -19.83 8.19
CA TYR A 212 -9.17 -18.83 9.24
C TYR A 212 -10.50 -18.27 9.73
N SER A 213 -10.47 -17.41 10.75
CA SER A 213 -11.68 -16.99 11.49
C SER A 213 -12.76 -16.32 10.65
N PHE A 214 -12.45 -15.83 9.43
CA PHE A 214 -13.40 -15.13 8.56
C PHE A 214 -13.72 -15.87 7.26
N GLY A 215 -13.20 -17.09 7.05
CA GLY A 215 -13.51 -17.86 5.85
C GLY A 215 -12.37 -18.77 5.39
N CYS A 216 -12.47 -19.18 4.13
CA CYS A 216 -11.41 -19.89 3.44
C CYS A 216 -10.60 -18.91 2.58
N MET A 217 -9.29 -18.90 2.75
CA MET A 217 -8.34 -18.18 1.89
C MET A 217 -7.65 -19.19 0.98
N GLY A 218 -7.77 -19.02 -0.34
CA GLY A 218 -7.02 -19.81 -1.32
C GLY A 218 -5.64 -19.23 -1.54
N GLU A 219 -4.68 -20.09 -1.86
CA GLU A 219 -3.30 -19.74 -2.22
C GLU A 219 -2.32 -19.15 -1.17
N PRO A 220 -2.55 -19.13 0.17
CA PRO A 220 -1.47 -18.85 1.11
C PRO A 220 -0.54 -20.06 1.20
N ASN A 221 0.70 -19.90 1.66
CA ASN A 221 1.53 -21.02 2.11
C ASN A 221 1.25 -21.37 3.59
N GLN A 222 1.78 -22.49 4.08
CA GLN A 222 1.56 -22.95 5.46
C GLN A 222 1.91 -21.88 6.51
N ALA A 223 3.04 -21.19 6.36
CA ALA A 223 3.48 -20.17 7.32
C ALA A 223 2.59 -18.92 7.30
N GLN A 224 2.08 -18.53 6.13
CA GLN A 224 1.09 -17.46 5.98
C GLN A 224 -0.24 -17.84 6.62
N CYS A 225 -0.67 -19.10 6.45
CA CYS A 225 -1.90 -19.59 7.07
C CYS A 225 -1.80 -19.62 8.60
N GLU A 226 -0.71 -20.17 9.13
CA GLU A 226 -0.44 -20.22 10.57
C GLU A 226 -0.25 -18.81 11.15
N GLY A 227 0.35 -17.88 10.40
CA GLY A 227 0.50 -16.47 10.80
C GLY A 227 -0.82 -15.71 10.93
N LEU A 228 -1.86 -16.14 10.23
CA LEU A 228 -3.24 -15.65 10.36
C LEU A 228 -4.03 -16.38 11.46
N GLY A 229 -3.40 -17.32 12.17
CA GLY A 229 -4.07 -18.21 13.13
C GLY A 229 -5.04 -19.20 12.47
N GLY A 230 -4.87 -19.47 11.16
CA GLY A 230 -5.69 -20.39 10.40
C GLY A 230 -5.21 -21.83 10.44
N ILE A 231 -6.10 -22.75 10.08
CA ILE A 231 -5.80 -24.18 9.87
C ILE A 231 -5.48 -24.38 8.39
N TRP A 232 -4.27 -24.86 8.15
CA TRP A 232 -3.77 -25.20 6.83
C TRP A 232 -4.29 -26.57 6.38
N LEU A 233 -4.93 -26.64 5.21
CA LEU A 233 -5.47 -27.90 4.66
C LEU A 233 -4.52 -28.65 3.71
N GLY A 234 -3.35 -28.09 3.43
CA GLY A 234 -2.35 -28.69 2.54
C GLY A 234 -2.34 -28.09 1.14
N ASN A 235 -1.20 -28.18 0.45
CA ASN A 235 -1.01 -27.66 -0.92
C ASN A 235 -2.05 -28.24 -1.89
N GLY A 236 -2.54 -27.41 -2.81
CA GLY A 236 -3.49 -27.82 -3.86
C GLY A 236 -4.94 -28.00 -3.38
N THR A 237 -5.26 -27.64 -2.14
CA THR A 237 -6.64 -27.55 -1.68
C THR A 237 -7.24 -26.18 -2.06
N THR A 238 -8.51 -26.14 -2.47
CA THR A 238 -9.16 -24.91 -2.96
C THR A 238 -10.32 -24.49 -2.05
N CYS A 239 -10.72 -23.23 -2.09
CA CYS A 239 -11.89 -22.72 -1.35
C CYS A 239 -13.23 -22.94 -2.07
N ASN A 240 -13.27 -23.80 -3.09
CA ASN A 240 -14.47 -24.05 -3.88
C ASN A 240 -14.58 -25.54 -4.27
N PRO A 241 -15.49 -26.32 -3.66
CA PRO A 241 -16.40 -25.92 -2.57
C PRO A 241 -15.64 -25.65 -1.26
N ASP A 242 -16.18 -24.79 -0.38
CA ASP A 242 -15.53 -24.43 0.90
C ASP A 242 -15.20 -25.70 1.72
N PRO A 243 -13.90 -26.05 1.85
CA PRO A 243 -13.48 -27.29 2.49
C PRO A 243 -13.36 -27.11 4.01
N CYS A 244 -13.60 -25.91 4.54
CA CYS A 244 -13.38 -25.62 5.94
C CYS A 244 -14.38 -26.35 6.85
N PRO A 245 -13.91 -26.97 7.95
CA PRO A 245 -14.79 -27.58 8.93
C PRO A 245 -15.80 -26.56 9.44
N PRO A 246 -17.07 -26.95 9.67
CA PRO A 246 -18.03 -26.08 10.31
C PRO A 246 -17.46 -25.52 11.61
N VAL A 247 -17.58 -24.21 11.79
CA VAL A 247 -17.20 -23.52 13.03
C VAL A 247 -18.44 -23.31 13.89
N ALA A 248 -18.23 -23.09 15.19
CA ALA A 248 -19.30 -22.66 16.06
C ALA A 248 -19.78 -21.27 15.63
N CYS A 249 -21.01 -21.16 15.13
CA CYS A 249 -21.62 -19.92 14.73
C CYS A 249 -22.51 -19.41 15.86
N CYS A 250 -22.09 -18.33 16.52
CA CYS A 250 -22.86 -17.71 17.61
C CYS A 250 -23.81 -16.64 17.02
N PHE A 251 -25.12 -16.84 17.17
CA PHE A 251 -26.12 -15.88 16.71
C PHE A 251 -26.45 -14.82 17.77
N PRO A 252 -26.97 -13.64 17.35
CA PRO A 252 -27.38 -12.57 18.25
C PRO A 252 -28.40 -12.97 19.32
N ASP A 253 -29.21 -14.01 19.07
CA ASP A 253 -30.20 -14.55 20.01
C ASP A 253 -29.60 -15.49 21.06
N GLY A 254 -28.28 -15.75 20.99
CA GLY A 254 -27.57 -16.66 21.89
C GLY A 254 -27.65 -18.14 21.48
N SER A 255 -28.31 -18.47 20.37
CA SER A 255 -28.24 -19.79 19.77
C SER A 255 -26.87 -20.03 19.12
N CYS A 256 -26.48 -21.29 19.02
CA CYS A 256 -25.22 -21.70 18.39
C CYS A 256 -25.51 -22.84 17.42
N SER A 257 -25.05 -22.73 16.17
CA SER A 257 -25.06 -23.82 15.20
C SER A 257 -23.68 -24.03 14.57
N ASN A 258 -23.35 -25.26 14.18
CA ASN A 258 -22.11 -25.53 13.46
C ASN A 258 -22.32 -25.21 11.99
N LEU A 259 -21.77 -24.08 11.51
CA LEU A 259 -21.89 -23.62 10.13
C LEU A 259 -20.52 -23.33 9.53
N PRO A 260 -20.33 -23.47 8.21
CA PRO A 260 -19.19 -22.87 7.52
C PRO A 260 -19.11 -21.37 7.83
N SER A 261 -17.91 -20.81 7.98
CA SER A 261 -17.74 -19.41 8.40
C SER A 261 -18.47 -18.41 7.51
N ALA A 262 -18.45 -18.63 6.19
CA ALA A 262 -19.19 -17.80 5.23
C ALA A 262 -20.71 -17.89 5.42
N ALA A 263 -21.24 -19.10 5.65
CA ALA A 263 -22.67 -19.31 5.93
C ALA A 263 -23.08 -18.72 7.28
N CYS A 264 -22.20 -18.73 8.27
CA CYS A 264 -22.41 -18.09 9.56
C CYS A 264 -22.61 -16.57 9.41
N THR A 265 -21.71 -15.90 8.68
CA THR A 265 -21.82 -14.45 8.44
C THR A 265 -23.04 -14.11 7.58
N LEU A 266 -23.33 -14.89 6.55
CA LEU A 266 -24.55 -14.74 5.73
C LEU A 266 -25.84 -14.85 6.52
N GLN A 267 -25.86 -15.67 7.58
CA GLN A 267 -27.01 -15.82 8.48
C GLN A 267 -26.98 -14.83 9.65
N GLY A 268 -26.05 -13.87 9.66
CA GLY A 268 -25.95 -12.83 10.70
C GLY A 268 -25.34 -13.30 12.02
N GLY A 269 -24.68 -14.46 12.04
CA GLY A 269 -23.93 -14.98 13.18
C GLY A 269 -22.44 -14.61 13.14
N THR A 270 -21.78 -14.73 14.29
CA THR A 270 -20.33 -14.53 14.42
C THR A 270 -19.61 -15.89 14.45
N PRO A 271 -18.71 -16.18 13.49
CA PRO A 271 -17.98 -17.45 13.45
C PRO A 271 -16.91 -17.51 14.55
N GLY A 272 -16.83 -18.64 15.24
CA GLY A 272 -15.77 -18.96 16.19
C GLY A 272 -14.44 -19.38 15.52
N PRO A 273 -13.40 -19.70 16.29
CA PRO A 273 -12.12 -20.17 15.75
C PRO A 273 -12.27 -21.41 14.85
N ALA A 274 -11.36 -21.59 13.89
CA ALA A 274 -11.37 -22.75 12.99
C ALA A 274 -11.35 -24.08 13.78
N GLY A 275 -12.23 -25.02 13.42
CA GLY A 275 -12.40 -26.31 14.11
C GLY A 275 -13.22 -26.26 15.40
N SER A 276 -13.79 -25.11 15.76
CA SER A 276 -14.66 -24.98 16.94
C SER A 276 -16.05 -25.60 16.71
N ILE A 277 -16.64 -26.19 17.76
CA ILE A 277 -18.00 -26.76 17.71
C ILE A 277 -18.88 -26.16 18.80
N CYS A 278 -20.15 -25.92 18.48
CA CYS A 278 -21.16 -25.43 19.41
C CYS A 278 -21.31 -26.36 20.60
N ASN A 279 -20.95 -25.85 21.78
CA ASN A 279 -21.25 -26.44 23.07
C ASN A 279 -21.68 -25.33 24.03
N ALA A 280 -22.27 -25.71 25.18
CA ALA A 280 -22.84 -24.79 26.16
C ALA A 280 -21.86 -23.74 26.72
N ASN A 281 -20.56 -23.88 26.46
CA ASN A 281 -19.48 -23.06 27.02
C ASN A 281 -18.73 -22.21 25.97
N LEU A 282 -19.09 -22.28 24.68
CA LEU A 282 -18.27 -21.70 23.60
C LEU A 282 -18.70 -20.32 23.09
N CYS A 283 -19.87 -19.79 23.48
CA CYS A 283 -20.19 -18.37 23.27
C CYS A 283 -20.06 -17.55 24.57
N PRO A 284 -18.89 -17.53 25.25
CA PRO A 284 -18.67 -16.65 26.39
C PRO A 284 -18.65 -15.20 25.94
N ARG A 285 -19.25 -14.35 26.76
CA ARG A 285 -19.27 -12.90 26.61
C ARG A 285 -18.71 -12.27 27.88
N ALA A 286 -18.29 -11.02 27.81
CA ALA A 286 -17.88 -10.28 29.00
C ALA A 286 -19.04 -10.27 30.02
N CYS A 287 -18.75 -10.74 31.22
CA CYS A 287 -19.63 -10.66 32.38
C CYS A 287 -19.06 -9.61 33.32
N CYS A 288 -19.76 -8.47 33.42
CA CYS A 288 -19.31 -7.34 34.21
C CYS A 288 -19.92 -7.38 35.61
N PHE A 289 -19.08 -7.36 36.63
CA PHE A 289 -19.49 -7.29 38.02
C PHE A 289 -19.50 -5.83 38.50
N SER A 290 -20.24 -5.57 39.59
CA SER A 290 -20.43 -4.23 40.14
C SER A 290 -19.16 -3.59 40.72
N ASP A 291 -18.13 -4.39 41.00
CA ASP A 291 -16.80 -3.96 41.43
C ASP A 291 -15.88 -3.56 40.26
N GLY A 292 -16.41 -3.59 39.03
CA GLY A 292 -15.65 -3.30 37.80
C GLY A 292 -14.83 -4.49 37.30
N SER A 293 -14.83 -5.62 38.00
CA SER A 293 -14.18 -6.84 37.51
C SER A 293 -14.94 -7.42 36.31
N CYS A 294 -14.18 -7.99 35.38
CA CYS A 294 -14.72 -8.65 34.20
C CYS A 294 -14.26 -10.10 34.19
N GLN A 295 -15.20 -11.03 34.06
CA GLN A 295 -14.88 -12.42 33.78
C GLN A 295 -15.64 -12.87 32.53
N THR A 296 -15.08 -13.81 31.77
CA THR A 296 -15.76 -14.37 30.61
C THR A 296 -16.64 -15.55 31.04
N HIS A 297 -17.96 -15.36 31.00
CA HIS A 297 -18.93 -16.40 31.34
C HIS A 297 -20.03 -16.49 30.28
N PRO A 298 -20.70 -17.64 30.12
CA PRO A 298 -21.99 -17.70 29.45
C PRO A 298 -23.00 -16.78 30.15
N PRO A 299 -23.92 -16.12 29.42
CA PRO A 299 -24.85 -15.13 30.00
C PRO A 299 -25.71 -15.67 31.16
N ALA A 300 -26.15 -16.93 31.09
CA ALA A 300 -26.92 -17.55 32.16
C ALA A 300 -26.09 -17.73 33.44
N GLN A 301 -24.82 -18.11 33.30
CA GLN A 301 -23.88 -18.24 34.43
C GLN A 301 -23.45 -16.87 34.95
N CYS A 302 -23.33 -15.87 34.07
CA CYS A 302 -23.04 -14.49 34.43
C CYS A 302 -24.11 -13.91 35.39
N VAL A 303 -25.38 -14.05 35.03
CA VAL A 303 -26.50 -13.62 35.89
C VAL A 303 -26.55 -14.42 37.19
N ALA A 304 -26.28 -15.74 37.13
CA ALA A 304 -26.23 -16.59 38.32
C ALA A 304 -25.10 -16.22 39.30
N LEU A 305 -24.00 -15.66 38.80
CA LEU A 305 -22.89 -15.13 39.60
C LEU A 305 -23.09 -13.67 40.03
N GLY A 306 -24.22 -13.04 39.67
CA GLY A 306 -24.53 -11.66 40.03
C GLY A 306 -23.89 -10.59 39.13
N GLY A 307 -23.38 -10.98 37.96
CA GLY A 307 -22.83 -10.08 36.95
C GLY A 307 -23.83 -9.72 35.85
N THR A 308 -23.51 -8.65 35.11
CA THR A 308 -24.30 -8.17 33.97
C THR A 308 -23.65 -8.60 32.65
N PRO A 309 -24.32 -9.45 31.84
CA PRO A 309 -23.78 -9.91 30.57
C PRO A 309 -23.74 -8.76 29.55
N GLN A 310 -22.59 -8.59 28.89
CA GLN A 310 -22.39 -7.58 27.85
C GLN A 310 -22.90 -8.04 26.47
N PRO A 311 -23.00 -7.13 25.48
CA PRO A 311 -23.38 -7.48 24.11
C PRO A 311 -22.49 -8.57 23.50
N ILE A 312 -23.03 -9.31 22.53
CA ILE A 312 -22.30 -10.37 21.83
C ILE A 312 -21.13 -9.77 21.06
N GLY A 313 -19.92 -10.33 21.25
CA GLY A 313 -18.65 -9.77 20.75
C GLY A 313 -17.83 -9.00 21.79
N ALA A 314 -18.40 -8.68 22.97
CA ALA A 314 -17.65 -8.05 24.06
C ALA A 314 -16.78 -9.08 24.80
N ILE A 315 -15.47 -8.83 24.87
CA ILE A 315 -14.49 -9.62 25.63
C ILE A 315 -13.81 -8.76 26.72
N CYS A 316 -13.51 -9.37 27.86
CA CYS A 316 -12.80 -8.69 28.96
C CYS A 316 -11.43 -8.21 28.48
N GLY A 317 -11.21 -6.89 28.51
CA GLY A 317 -9.96 -6.25 28.05
C GLY A 317 -10.13 -5.29 26.86
N MET A 318 -11.13 -5.50 25.99
CA MET A 318 -11.47 -4.56 24.90
C MET A 318 -12.74 -3.76 25.15
N THR A 319 -13.70 -4.32 25.88
CA THR A 319 -14.88 -3.59 26.36
C THR A 319 -14.62 -3.21 27.81
N PRO A 320 -14.45 -1.92 28.14
CA PRO A 320 -14.40 -1.51 29.53
C PRO A 320 -15.75 -1.89 30.14
N CYS A 321 -15.74 -2.78 31.15
CA CYS A 321 -16.93 -2.90 31.99
C CYS A 321 -17.23 -1.51 32.52
N PRO A 322 -18.50 -1.05 32.50
CA PRO A 322 -18.86 0.20 33.14
C PRO A 322 -18.56 0.02 34.63
N ILE A 323 -17.36 0.42 35.03
CA ILE A 323 -17.04 0.64 36.42
C ILE A 323 -17.97 1.80 36.76
N VAL A 324 -18.91 1.60 37.67
CA VAL A 324 -19.54 2.75 38.32
C VAL A 324 -18.47 3.29 39.28
N ILE A 325 -17.45 3.93 38.71
CA ILE A 325 -16.42 4.57 39.50
C ILE A 325 -17.14 5.71 40.18
N SER A 326 -17.36 5.52 41.47
CA SER A 326 -17.97 6.52 42.33
C SER A 326 -16.83 7.28 43.00
N GLY A 327 -17.07 8.55 43.22
CA GLY A 327 -16.12 9.47 43.83
C GLY A 327 -16.87 10.39 44.78
N ALA A 328 -16.13 10.99 45.69
CA ALA A 328 -16.63 12.06 46.53
C ALA A 328 -17.12 13.21 45.65
N CYS A 329 -18.35 13.63 45.89
CA CYS A 329 -19.01 14.77 45.29
C CYS A 329 -19.24 15.83 46.36
N CYS A 330 -18.62 16.99 46.17
CA CYS A 330 -18.73 18.11 47.08
C CYS A 330 -19.86 19.03 46.67
N ARG A 331 -20.96 18.98 47.42
CA ARG A 331 -22.13 19.79 47.13
C ARG A 331 -21.90 21.26 47.53
N PRO A 332 -22.63 22.21 46.92
CA PRO A 332 -22.50 23.64 47.23
C PRO A 332 -22.73 24.02 48.71
N ASP A 333 -23.43 23.18 49.47
CA ASP A 333 -23.68 23.34 50.90
C ASP A 333 -22.53 22.85 51.80
N GLY A 334 -21.45 22.32 51.20
CA GLY A 334 -20.29 21.78 51.90
C GLY A 334 -20.44 20.31 52.30
N THR A 335 -21.51 19.62 51.89
CA THR A 335 -21.69 18.19 52.18
C THR A 335 -20.96 17.31 51.16
N CYS A 336 -20.31 16.24 51.65
CA CYS A 336 -19.66 15.22 50.82
C CYS A 336 -20.54 13.98 50.67
N VAL A 337 -20.77 13.53 49.44
CA VAL A 337 -21.45 12.24 49.15
C VAL A 337 -20.66 11.45 48.11
N VAL A 338 -20.60 10.12 48.22
CA VAL A 338 -19.96 9.27 47.20
C VAL A 338 -20.99 8.86 46.15
N VAL A 339 -20.87 9.35 44.93
CA VAL A 339 -21.82 9.13 43.82
C VAL A 339 -21.09 8.98 42.48
N PRO A 340 -21.72 8.49 41.41
CA PRO A 340 -21.14 8.50 40.06
C PRO A 340 -20.97 9.94 39.50
N PRO A 341 -20.05 10.21 38.57
CA PRO A 341 -19.79 11.55 38.04
C PRO A 341 -21.05 12.24 37.50
N GLY A 342 -21.90 11.50 36.78
CA GLY A 342 -23.15 12.01 36.21
C GLY A 342 -24.27 12.28 37.23
N GLN A 343 -24.10 11.89 38.49
CA GLN A 343 -25.04 12.18 39.58
C GLN A 343 -24.47 13.18 40.59
N CYS A 344 -23.30 13.77 40.31
CA CYS A 344 -22.72 14.79 41.17
C CYS A 344 -23.33 16.16 40.88
N ASN A 345 -24.12 16.68 41.83
CA ASN A 345 -24.63 18.04 41.82
C ASN A 345 -23.70 18.95 42.63
N GLY A 346 -22.45 19.08 42.17
CA GLY A 346 -21.36 19.72 42.88
C GLY A 346 -20.01 19.41 42.23
N ASP A 347 -18.92 19.67 42.94
CA ASP A 347 -17.56 19.43 42.44
C ASP A 347 -17.14 17.99 42.69
N TYR A 348 -17.02 17.22 41.62
CA TYR A 348 -16.62 15.81 41.66
C TYR A 348 -15.10 15.67 41.85
N GLN A 349 -14.66 15.01 42.92
CA GLN A 349 -13.25 14.92 43.35
C GLN A 349 -12.45 13.83 42.63
N GLY A 350 -13.01 13.28 41.54
CA GLY A 350 -12.41 12.20 40.77
C GLY A 350 -12.77 10.81 41.29
N ASP A 351 -12.53 9.84 40.45
CA ASP A 351 -12.92 8.45 40.65
C ASP A 351 -12.13 7.76 41.77
N GLY A 352 -12.82 7.03 42.66
CA GLY A 352 -12.20 6.35 43.81
C GLY A 352 -11.92 7.25 45.04
N SER A 353 -12.26 8.54 44.97
CA SER A 353 -12.23 9.45 46.12
C SER A 353 -13.35 9.13 47.13
N ASN A 354 -13.10 9.34 48.42
CA ASN A 354 -14.06 9.09 49.50
C ASN A 354 -14.29 10.36 50.34
N CYS A 355 -15.28 10.33 51.24
CA CYS A 355 -15.60 11.47 52.10
C CYS A 355 -14.82 11.49 53.44
N VAL A 356 -13.75 10.68 53.56
CA VAL A 356 -12.99 10.53 54.81
C VAL A 356 -11.50 10.36 54.51
N PRO A 357 -10.64 11.36 54.81
CA PRO A 357 -10.96 12.66 55.41
C PRO A 357 -11.81 13.53 54.47
N ASP A 358 -12.68 14.39 55.01
CA ASP A 358 -13.62 15.21 54.22
C ASP A 358 -12.88 16.04 53.16
N PRO A 359 -12.95 15.65 51.87
CA PRO A 359 -12.20 16.32 50.82
C PRO A 359 -12.84 17.67 50.48
N CYS A 360 -14.08 17.94 50.91
CA CYS A 360 -14.87 19.11 50.53
C CYS A 360 -14.49 20.40 51.27
N ARG A 361 -13.38 20.37 52.00
CA ARG A 361 -12.79 21.52 52.68
C ARG A 361 -11.50 21.93 51.97
N GLY A 362 -11.25 23.23 51.95
CA GLY A 362 -10.07 23.82 51.32
C GLY A 362 -9.47 24.92 52.19
N ALA A 363 -8.23 25.28 51.88
CA ALA A 363 -7.52 26.39 52.48
C ALA A 363 -8.24 27.70 52.13
N CYS A 364 -8.61 28.44 53.17
CA CYS A 364 -9.06 29.82 53.08
C CYS A 364 -7.96 30.73 53.61
N CYS A 365 -7.43 31.57 52.73
CA CYS A 365 -6.36 32.51 53.03
C CYS A 365 -6.92 33.83 53.49
N LEU A 366 -6.70 34.14 54.77
CA LEU A 366 -7.08 35.41 55.35
C LEU A 366 -6.08 36.52 54.93
N PRO A 367 -6.50 37.80 54.92
CA PRO A 367 -5.67 38.93 54.51
C PRO A 367 -4.35 39.10 55.28
N ASP A 368 -4.26 38.53 56.48
CA ASP A 368 -3.08 38.54 57.36
C ASP A 368 -2.07 37.41 57.04
N GLY A 369 -2.37 36.54 56.06
CA GLY A 369 -1.54 35.38 55.70
C GLY A 369 -1.86 34.12 56.50
N SER A 370 -2.84 34.15 57.40
CA SER A 370 -3.33 32.99 58.14
C SER A 370 -4.16 32.07 57.23
N CYS A 371 -4.01 30.74 57.41
CA CYS A 371 -4.77 29.74 56.68
C CYS A 371 -5.73 28.99 57.60
N ILE A 372 -7.01 28.89 57.21
CA ILE A 372 -8.00 28.04 57.87
C ILE A 372 -8.59 27.02 56.89
N MET A 373 -8.81 25.78 57.33
CA MET A 373 -9.53 24.78 56.54
C MET A 373 -11.04 25.02 56.67
N THR A 374 -11.73 25.39 55.60
CA THR A 374 -13.17 25.68 55.62
C THR A 374 -13.82 25.35 54.27
N SER A 375 -15.13 25.54 54.13
CA SER A 375 -15.81 25.44 52.84
C SER A 375 -15.74 26.77 52.08
N ASN A 376 -16.05 26.78 50.78
CA ASN A 376 -16.14 28.02 50.00
C ASN A 376 -17.07 29.05 50.67
N VAL A 377 -18.24 28.61 51.15
CA VAL A 377 -19.21 29.45 51.86
C VAL A 377 -18.67 29.91 53.22
N GLY A 378 -17.87 29.09 53.89
CA GLY A 378 -17.25 29.42 55.17
C GLY A 378 -16.02 30.33 55.06
N CYS A 379 -15.52 30.62 53.86
CA CYS A 379 -14.39 31.52 53.62
C CYS A 379 -14.85 32.97 53.41
N THR A 380 -15.54 33.54 54.40
CA THR A 380 -16.19 34.86 54.25
C THR A 380 -15.23 36.05 54.36
N ALA A 381 -14.10 35.87 55.04
CA ALA A 381 -13.13 36.92 55.35
C ALA A 381 -11.78 36.73 54.63
N GLY A 382 -11.70 35.86 53.63
CA GLY A 382 -10.47 35.50 52.94
C GLY A 382 -10.71 35.02 51.51
N THR A 383 -9.65 34.52 50.87
CA THR A 383 -9.70 33.93 49.53
C THR A 383 -9.66 32.42 49.62
N PHE A 384 -10.68 31.74 49.10
CA PHE A 384 -10.75 30.28 49.08
C PHE A 384 -9.90 29.73 47.93
N LEU A 385 -8.90 28.90 48.22
CA LEU A 385 -7.96 28.35 47.23
C LEU A 385 -8.45 27.06 46.55
N GLY A 386 -9.74 26.76 46.67
CA GLY A 386 -10.33 25.54 46.15
C GLY A 386 -10.32 24.37 47.13
N ILE A 387 -11.17 23.40 46.83
CA ILE A 387 -11.39 22.18 47.60
C ILE A 387 -10.12 21.28 47.52
N GLY A 388 -9.71 20.66 48.63
CA GLY A 388 -8.53 19.79 48.70
C GLY A 388 -7.19 20.49 48.98
N THR A 389 -7.14 21.83 48.92
CA THR A 389 -5.93 22.59 49.27
C THR A 389 -5.73 22.61 50.80
N ASN A 390 -4.59 22.12 51.30
CA ASN A 390 -4.31 22.02 52.75
C ASN A 390 -3.60 23.27 53.29
N CYS A 391 -3.80 23.57 54.59
CA CYS A 391 -3.11 24.67 55.28
C CYS A 391 -1.68 24.35 55.76
N VAL A 392 -1.18 23.14 55.49
CA VAL A 392 0.17 22.71 55.89
C VAL A 392 0.83 21.99 54.72
N PRO A 393 1.96 22.49 54.19
CA PRO A 393 2.57 23.82 54.47
C PRO A 393 1.63 24.98 54.09
N ASN A 394 1.71 26.12 54.77
CA ASN A 394 0.74 27.23 54.62
C ASN A 394 0.75 27.81 53.19
N PRO A 395 -0.29 27.56 52.37
CA PRO A 395 -0.35 28.01 50.97
C PRO A 395 -0.63 29.50 50.84
N CYS A 396 -0.98 30.17 51.94
CA CYS A 396 -1.24 31.61 52.00
C CYS A 396 0.05 32.44 52.11
N LEU A 397 1.19 31.76 52.28
CA LEU A 397 2.52 32.32 52.16
C LEU A 397 3.17 31.79 50.88
N GLN A 398 4.04 32.60 50.28
CA GLN A 398 4.87 32.19 49.15
C GLN A 398 6.29 32.73 49.33
N ALA A 399 7.26 32.06 48.72
CA ALA A 399 8.62 32.57 48.65
C ALA A 399 8.62 33.92 47.92
N CYS A 400 9.16 34.92 48.58
CA CYS A 400 9.36 36.25 48.03
C CYS A 400 10.85 36.46 47.76
N CYS A 401 11.20 36.61 46.49
CA CYS A 401 12.57 36.89 46.06
C CYS A 401 12.84 38.39 46.19
N LEU A 402 13.53 38.79 47.26
CA LEU A 402 14.00 40.15 47.47
C LEU A 402 15.39 40.32 46.84
N ALA A 403 15.84 41.58 46.68
CA ALA A 403 17.11 41.91 46.04
C ALA A 403 18.35 41.19 46.63
N THR A 404 18.31 40.82 47.91
CA THR A 404 19.44 40.17 48.61
C THR A 404 19.04 38.97 49.48
N ALA A 405 17.77 38.61 49.55
CA ALA A 405 17.25 37.59 50.47
C ALA A 405 16.00 36.91 49.92
N CYS A 406 15.61 35.79 50.52
CA CYS A 406 14.30 35.19 50.34
C CYS A 406 13.54 35.27 51.67
N ALA A 407 12.26 35.67 51.64
CA ALA A 407 11.37 35.58 52.79
C ALA A 407 10.00 34.98 52.39
N ASP A 408 9.42 34.14 53.24
CA ASP A 408 8.07 33.61 53.02
C ASP A 408 7.05 34.68 53.42
N LEU A 409 6.48 35.36 52.42
CA LEU A 409 5.62 36.52 52.60
C LEU A 409 4.29 36.34 51.84
N PRO A 410 3.19 36.95 52.31
CA PRO A 410 1.99 37.10 51.50
C PRO A 410 2.28 37.95 50.24
N VAL A 411 1.53 37.72 49.15
CA VAL A 411 1.77 38.39 47.85
C VAL A 411 1.82 39.92 47.95
N ASN A 412 0.95 40.50 48.77
CA ASN A 412 0.85 41.95 48.96
C ASN A 412 2.08 42.52 49.68
N GLN A 413 2.62 41.82 50.67
CA GLN A 413 3.84 42.23 51.38
C GLN A 413 5.09 41.98 50.54
N CYS A 414 5.10 40.94 49.71
CA CYS A 414 6.20 40.68 48.78
C CYS A 414 6.36 41.82 47.76
N LEU A 415 5.25 42.18 47.09
CA LEU A 415 5.22 43.29 46.12
C LEU A 415 5.51 44.64 46.80
N ALA A 416 4.98 44.88 48.00
CA ALA A 416 5.25 46.10 48.76
C ALA A 416 6.71 46.24 49.18
N SER A 417 7.43 45.12 49.33
CA SER A 417 8.86 45.08 49.64
C SER A 417 9.76 45.10 48.40
N GLY A 418 9.18 45.27 47.19
CA GLY A 418 9.91 45.26 45.93
C GLY A 418 10.48 43.90 45.54
N GLY A 419 9.92 42.81 46.07
CA GLY A 419 10.31 41.44 45.74
C GLY A 419 9.38 40.79 44.71
N ASP A 420 9.89 39.75 44.06
CA ASP A 420 9.13 38.94 43.09
C ASP A 420 8.51 37.71 43.76
N PRO A 421 7.17 37.57 43.76
CA PRO A 421 6.49 36.40 44.31
C PRO A 421 6.68 35.16 43.42
N GLN A 422 7.03 34.02 44.01
CA GLN A 422 7.37 32.78 43.27
C GLN A 422 6.18 31.82 43.04
N GLY A 423 4.98 32.20 43.47
CA GLY A 423 3.75 31.42 43.32
C GLY A 423 3.29 30.77 44.63
N PRO A 424 1.97 30.52 44.79
CA PRO A 424 1.38 30.00 46.03
C PRO A 424 1.99 28.68 46.50
N GLY A 425 2.25 28.53 47.80
CA GLY A 425 2.79 27.28 48.39
C GLY A 425 4.30 27.07 48.21
N THR A 426 5.03 28.03 47.64
CA THR A 426 6.50 28.03 47.61
C THR A 426 7.08 28.48 48.95
N THR A 427 8.25 27.95 49.35
CA THR A 427 8.93 28.34 50.59
C THR A 427 10.41 28.64 50.36
N CYS A 428 10.99 29.59 51.09
CA CYS A 428 12.41 29.92 51.02
C CYS A 428 13.35 28.78 51.44
N VAL A 429 12.80 27.73 52.06
CA VAL A 429 13.54 26.50 52.39
C VAL A 429 13.56 25.53 51.20
N SER A 430 12.50 25.50 50.38
CA SER A 430 12.45 24.71 49.14
C SER A 430 13.12 25.40 47.96
N VAL A 431 13.27 26.73 48.00
CA VAL A 431 13.98 27.52 46.98
C VAL A 431 15.37 27.98 47.44
N ASN A 432 16.38 27.10 47.31
CA ASN A 432 17.78 27.56 47.15
C ASN A 432 18.00 28.23 45.75
N PHE A 433 16.93 28.80 45.17
CA PHE A 433 16.70 29.00 43.73
C PHE A 433 16.36 30.46 43.35
N CYS A 434 16.75 31.46 44.15
CA CYS A 434 16.80 32.83 43.61
C CYS A 434 17.87 32.95 42.49
N ARG A 435 18.73 31.93 42.34
CA ARG A 435 19.64 31.75 41.21
C ARG A 435 18.91 31.09 40.04
N GLN A 436 19.26 31.54 38.84
CA GLN A 436 18.85 30.97 37.58
C GLN A 436 20.09 30.72 36.73
N ALA A 437 19.98 29.81 35.77
CA ALA A 437 21.00 29.67 34.74
C ALA A 437 21.11 30.99 33.96
N CYS A 438 22.33 31.48 33.85
CA CYS A 438 22.67 32.65 33.07
C CYS A 438 23.58 32.24 31.92
N CYS A 439 23.09 32.42 30.70
CA CYS A 439 23.88 32.15 29.50
C CYS A 439 24.66 33.39 29.11
N LEU A 440 25.98 33.33 29.24
CA LEU A 440 26.87 34.43 28.87
C LEU A 440 27.12 34.44 27.34
N PRO A 441 27.48 35.60 26.76
CA PRO A 441 27.71 35.73 25.31
C PRO A 441 28.80 34.82 24.73
N ASP A 442 29.72 34.32 25.56
CA ASP A 442 30.78 33.38 25.19
C ASP A 442 30.31 31.90 25.18
N GLY A 443 29.05 31.66 25.53
CA GLY A 443 28.45 30.33 25.60
C GLY A 443 28.71 29.58 26.91
N SER A 444 29.36 30.21 27.88
CA SER A 444 29.45 29.67 29.24
C SER A 444 28.12 29.85 30.00
N CYS A 445 27.86 28.96 30.95
CA CYS A 445 26.69 29.02 31.83
C CYS A 445 27.15 29.20 33.27
N ILE A 446 26.53 30.16 33.98
CA ILE A 446 26.73 30.36 35.42
C ILE A 446 25.39 30.44 36.17
N ASP A 447 25.32 29.90 37.39
CA ASP A 447 24.12 29.96 38.24
C ASP A 447 24.15 31.21 39.13
N VAL A 448 23.41 32.25 38.75
CA VAL A 448 23.43 33.56 39.42
C VAL A 448 22.05 34.20 39.49
N ILE A 449 21.88 35.22 40.33
CA ILE A 449 20.63 36.00 40.40
C ILE A 449 20.48 36.89 39.14
N ILE A 450 19.25 37.30 38.81
CA ILE A 450 18.95 38.08 37.58
C ILE A 450 19.83 39.32 37.41
N ALA A 451 20.10 40.04 38.50
CA ALA A 451 20.89 41.26 38.49
C ALA A 451 22.36 41.00 38.10
N ILE A 452 22.96 39.90 38.57
CA ILE A 452 24.33 39.54 38.21
C ILE A 452 24.38 39.06 36.76
N CYS A 453 23.37 38.31 36.32
CA CYS A 453 23.28 37.83 34.95
C CYS A 453 23.25 38.98 33.94
N GLN A 454 22.36 39.95 34.17
CA GLN A 454 22.21 41.12 33.31
C GLN A 454 23.45 42.04 33.36
N ASN A 455 24.06 42.23 34.54
CA ASN A 455 25.28 43.03 34.68
C ASN A 455 26.49 42.43 33.95
N GLN A 456 26.51 41.12 33.72
CA GLN A 456 27.53 40.43 32.93
C GLN A 456 27.16 40.30 31.44
N GLY A 457 26.08 40.93 31.00
CA GLY A 457 25.59 40.86 29.62
C GLY A 457 25.04 39.49 29.23
N GLY A 458 24.74 38.63 30.21
CA GLY A 458 24.15 37.32 29.99
C GLY A 458 22.62 37.34 29.95
N THR A 459 22.06 36.31 29.34
CA THR A 459 20.60 36.12 29.20
C THR A 459 20.09 35.16 30.28
N PRO A 460 19.20 35.62 31.19
CA PRO A 460 18.62 34.76 32.22
C PRO A 460 17.64 33.74 31.62
N GLN A 461 17.68 32.50 32.10
CA GLN A 461 16.89 31.38 31.55
C GLN A 461 15.61 31.06 32.34
N GLY A 462 15.29 31.88 33.36
CA GLY A 462 14.10 31.72 34.20
C GLY A 462 14.45 31.20 35.60
N VAL A 463 13.76 31.70 36.61
CA VAL A 463 13.93 31.29 38.02
C VAL A 463 13.70 29.79 38.19
N GLY A 464 14.58 29.11 38.94
CA GLY A 464 14.55 27.65 39.10
C GLY A 464 15.38 26.83 38.10
N THR A 465 15.93 27.46 37.05
CA THR A 465 16.86 26.79 36.11
C THR A 465 18.29 26.69 36.67
N THR A 466 19.05 25.67 36.25
CA THR A 466 20.47 25.50 36.61
C THR A 466 21.33 25.18 35.40
N CYS A 467 22.61 25.54 35.43
CA CYS A 467 23.56 25.21 34.38
C CYS A 467 23.84 23.71 34.21
N ALA A 468 23.43 22.87 35.17
CA ALA A 468 23.45 21.42 35.02
C ALA A 468 22.32 20.90 34.12
N THR A 469 21.22 21.64 34.01
CA THR A 469 20.01 21.26 33.27
C THR A 469 19.73 22.17 32.08
N THR A 470 20.53 23.22 31.89
CA THR A 470 20.30 24.27 30.89
C THR A 470 21.48 24.36 29.93
N THR A 471 21.23 24.06 28.66
CA THR A 471 22.19 24.20 27.57
C THR A 471 22.09 25.58 26.96
N CYS A 472 23.19 26.35 27.01
CA CYS A 472 23.26 27.70 26.43
C CYS A 472 23.47 27.71 24.90
N ARG A 473 23.82 26.55 24.32
CA ARG A 473 23.70 26.31 22.88
C ARG A 473 22.35 25.67 22.60
N GLU A 474 21.76 26.06 21.49
CA GLU A 474 20.48 25.57 21.02
C GLU A 474 20.63 24.92 19.65
N ALA A 475 19.67 24.09 19.25
CA ALA A 475 19.66 23.49 17.93
C ALA A 475 19.55 24.59 16.87
N CYS A 476 20.52 24.63 15.96
CA CYS A 476 20.49 25.49 14.78
C CYS A 476 20.11 24.64 13.57
N CYS A 477 18.91 24.86 13.03
CA CYS A 477 18.42 24.11 11.88
C CYS A 477 18.74 24.84 10.58
N TYR A 478 19.44 24.16 9.68
CA TYR A 478 19.71 24.65 8.34
C TYR A 478 18.62 24.23 7.35
N PRO A 479 18.38 25.01 6.28
CA PRO A 479 17.37 24.68 5.27
C PRO A 479 17.57 23.33 4.56
N ASN A 480 18.78 22.78 4.56
CA ASN A 480 19.12 21.48 4.00
C ASN A 480 18.88 20.30 4.98
N GLY A 481 18.28 20.55 6.15
CA GLY A 481 18.04 19.55 7.19
C GLY A 481 19.24 19.26 8.09
N ALA A 482 20.39 19.89 7.86
CA ALA A 482 21.52 19.79 8.78
C ALA A 482 21.21 20.49 10.11
N CYS A 483 21.77 19.99 11.20
CA CYS A 483 21.64 20.56 12.53
C CYS A 483 23.03 20.77 13.15
N ALA A 484 23.25 21.94 13.77
CA ALA A 484 24.42 22.18 14.61
C ALA A 484 24.01 22.85 15.93
N ASP A 485 24.61 22.45 17.06
CA ASP A 485 24.37 23.10 18.35
C ASP A 485 25.20 24.40 18.43
N LEU A 486 24.55 25.55 18.20
CA LEU A 486 25.19 26.86 18.11
C LEU A 486 24.56 27.86 19.08
N LEU A 487 25.24 29.00 19.27
CA LEU A 487 24.62 30.17 19.91
C LEU A 487 23.55 30.77 18.97
N PRO A 488 22.46 31.35 19.48
CA PRO A 488 21.41 31.97 18.67
C PRO A 488 21.96 32.96 17.62
N ASN A 489 22.94 33.78 18.02
CA ASN A 489 23.59 34.75 17.14
C ASN A 489 24.50 34.10 16.07
N GLN A 490 25.18 33.00 16.41
CA GLN A 490 25.98 32.21 15.47
C GLN A 490 25.10 31.44 14.49
N CYS A 491 23.93 30.98 14.95
CA CYS A 491 22.97 30.31 14.11
C CYS A 491 22.45 31.23 13.00
N LEU A 492 22.01 32.45 13.38
CA LEU A 492 21.55 33.44 12.43
C LEU A 492 22.65 33.92 11.48
N THR A 493 23.88 34.11 11.97
CA THR A 493 25.01 34.56 11.13
C THR A 493 25.54 33.50 10.18
N THR A 494 25.28 32.21 10.45
CA THR A 494 25.60 31.10 9.53
C THR A 494 24.44 30.69 8.63
N GLY A 495 23.31 31.42 8.67
CA GLY A 495 22.15 31.19 7.80
C GLY A 495 21.23 30.05 8.26
N GLY A 496 21.33 29.62 9.51
CA GLY A 496 20.40 28.67 10.13
C GLY A 496 19.33 29.37 10.98
N ASN A 497 18.31 28.62 11.39
CA ASN A 497 17.22 29.09 12.23
C ASN A 497 17.29 28.48 13.65
N PRO A 498 17.44 29.30 14.70
CA PRO A 498 17.47 28.80 16.08
C PRO A 498 16.13 28.21 16.52
N GLN A 499 16.15 27.06 17.18
CA GLN A 499 14.94 26.35 17.62
C GLN A 499 14.48 26.70 19.05
N GLY A 500 15.23 27.57 19.72
CA GLY A 500 14.90 28.10 21.04
C GLY A 500 15.66 27.41 22.19
N PRO A 501 15.66 28.02 23.39
CA PRO A 501 16.47 27.57 24.51
C PRO A 501 16.10 26.15 24.98
N GLY A 502 17.11 25.34 25.31
CA GLY A 502 16.92 23.95 25.77
C GLY A 502 16.75 22.92 24.65
N THR A 503 16.83 23.32 23.38
CA THR A 503 16.88 22.41 22.22
C THR A 503 18.31 21.95 21.93
N ASN A 504 18.49 20.76 21.35
CA ASN A 504 19.78 20.29 20.84
C ASN A 504 19.60 19.34 19.65
N CYS A 505 20.62 19.18 18.82
CA CYS A 505 20.56 18.38 17.60
C CYS A 505 20.40 16.87 17.83
N ALA A 506 20.56 16.37 19.05
CA ALA A 506 20.32 14.95 19.37
C ALA A 506 18.82 14.62 19.52
N THR A 507 18.00 15.60 19.91
CA THR A 507 16.54 15.42 20.13
C THR A 507 15.67 16.28 19.21
N THR A 508 16.23 17.35 18.66
CA THR A 508 15.51 18.26 17.76
C THR A 508 15.58 17.76 16.32
N GLN A 509 14.44 17.32 15.80
CA GLN A 509 14.27 16.99 14.39
C GLN A 509 14.17 18.30 13.59
N CYS A 510 15.25 18.69 12.91
CA CYS A 510 15.22 19.85 12.02
C CYS A 510 14.30 19.56 10.83
N PRO A 511 13.21 20.33 10.64
CA PRO A 511 12.30 20.08 9.54
C PRO A 511 13.02 20.31 8.22
N PHE A 512 13.08 19.25 7.42
CA PHE A 512 13.47 19.30 6.02
C PHE A 512 12.48 20.23 5.29
N VAL A 513 12.97 21.35 4.74
CA VAL A 513 12.13 22.21 3.89
C VAL A 513 12.30 21.71 2.45
N PRO A 514 11.30 21.00 1.91
CA PRO A 514 11.37 20.46 0.57
C PRO A 514 11.55 21.56 -0.47
N GLY A 515 12.20 21.22 -1.59
CA GLY A 515 12.14 22.05 -2.79
C GLY A 515 10.69 22.20 -3.24
N CYS A 516 10.33 23.35 -3.76
CA CYS A 516 9.02 23.64 -4.32
C CYS A 516 9.25 24.13 -5.75
N CYS A 517 8.75 23.37 -6.70
CA CYS A 517 8.77 23.77 -8.10
C CYS A 517 7.58 24.67 -8.36
N LEU A 518 7.83 25.97 -8.51
CA LEU A 518 6.80 26.93 -8.86
C LEU A 518 6.42 26.80 -10.36
N PRO A 519 5.21 27.20 -10.76
CA PRO A 519 4.77 27.19 -12.15
C PRO A 519 5.68 27.95 -13.13
N SER A 520 6.54 28.84 -12.62
CA SER A 520 7.54 29.55 -13.41
C SER A 520 8.77 28.71 -13.79
N GLY A 521 8.87 27.45 -13.36
CA GLY A 521 10.05 26.60 -13.51
C GLY A 521 11.16 26.91 -12.49
N LEU A 522 10.90 27.79 -11.52
CA LEU A 522 11.85 28.17 -10.48
C LEU A 522 11.69 27.27 -9.25
N CYS A 523 12.80 26.70 -8.78
CA CYS A 523 12.82 25.97 -7.52
C CYS A 523 13.08 26.91 -6.34
N VAL A 524 12.17 26.92 -5.35
CA VAL A 524 12.37 27.57 -4.05
C VAL A 524 12.15 26.58 -2.92
N ASN A 525 12.90 26.64 -1.81
CA ASN A 525 12.61 25.78 -0.67
C ASN A 525 11.42 26.36 0.12
N LEU A 526 10.26 25.70 0.08
CA LEU A 526 9.04 26.12 0.77
C LEU A 526 8.40 24.94 1.50
N PRO A 527 7.78 25.16 2.68
CA PRO A 527 6.94 24.14 3.32
C PRO A 527 5.84 23.67 2.36
N PRO A 528 5.44 22.37 2.37
CA PRO A 528 4.47 21.83 1.41
C PRO A 528 3.16 22.61 1.35
N THR A 529 2.67 23.08 2.49
CA THR A 529 1.43 23.86 2.59
C THR A 529 1.55 25.22 1.90
N VAL A 530 2.70 25.88 2.02
CA VAL A 530 2.99 27.16 1.36
C VAL A 530 3.25 26.95 -0.12
N CYS A 531 3.96 25.89 -0.49
CA CYS A 531 4.22 25.51 -1.87
C CYS A 531 2.91 25.32 -2.66
N ILE A 532 1.99 24.52 -2.11
CA ILE A 532 0.67 24.29 -2.69
C ILE A 532 -0.14 25.59 -2.75
N SER A 533 -0.07 26.43 -1.71
CA SER A 533 -0.77 27.73 -1.70
C SER A 533 -0.26 28.72 -2.76
N GLN A 534 0.97 28.54 -3.23
CA GLN A 534 1.59 29.33 -4.31
C GLN A 534 1.47 28.65 -5.69
N GLY A 535 0.71 27.55 -5.77
CA GLY A 535 0.50 26.79 -7.00
C GLY A 535 1.70 25.96 -7.45
N GLY A 536 2.70 25.76 -6.59
CA GLY A 536 3.88 24.95 -6.87
C GLY A 536 3.76 23.50 -6.37
N THR A 537 4.64 22.64 -6.88
CA THR A 537 4.71 21.20 -6.56
C THR A 537 5.83 20.91 -5.56
N PRO A 538 5.52 20.41 -4.35
CA PRO A 538 6.53 20.04 -3.36
C PRO A 538 7.40 18.85 -3.83
N GLN A 539 8.69 18.89 -3.52
CA GLN A 539 9.70 17.89 -3.89
C GLN A 539 10.26 17.23 -2.64
N ASN A 540 10.62 15.94 -2.68
CA ASN A 540 11.21 15.27 -1.51
C ASN A 540 12.72 15.56 -1.32
N VAL A 541 13.27 16.49 -2.11
CA VAL A 541 14.68 16.92 -2.15
C VAL A 541 14.76 18.46 -2.20
N PRO A 542 15.85 19.10 -1.71
CA PRO A 542 15.98 20.56 -1.71
C PRO A 542 16.36 21.08 -3.10
N CYS A 543 16.22 22.39 -3.35
CA CYS A 543 16.47 22.96 -4.68
C CYS A 543 17.90 22.83 -5.22
N ILE A 544 18.90 22.52 -4.37
CA ILE A 544 20.25 22.20 -4.84
C ILE A 544 20.22 20.83 -5.53
N GLY A 545 20.39 20.82 -6.85
CA GLY A 545 20.35 19.62 -7.69
C GLY A 545 18.95 19.24 -8.18
N THR A 546 17.90 19.94 -7.74
CA THR A 546 16.53 19.75 -8.24
C THR A 546 16.31 20.63 -9.46
N VAL A 547 16.09 19.99 -10.61
CA VAL A 547 15.64 20.68 -11.82
C VAL A 547 14.12 20.71 -11.77
N CYS A 548 13.53 21.90 -11.72
CA CYS A 548 12.09 22.06 -11.84
C CYS A 548 11.73 22.11 -13.33
N PRO A 549 10.96 21.15 -13.85
CA PRO A 549 10.40 21.27 -15.19
C PRO A 549 9.49 22.50 -15.23
N PRO A 550 9.57 23.36 -16.26
CA PRO A 550 8.60 24.44 -16.43
C PRO A 550 7.22 23.84 -16.68
N ASP A 551 6.29 24.07 -15.76
CA ASP A 551 4.91 23.61 -15.91
C ASP A 551 4.09 24.68 -16.64
N ARG A 552 4.15 24.64 -17.97
CA ARG A 552 3.06 25.01 -18.91
C ARG A 552 3.49 24.70 -20.34
N CYS A 553 2.99 23.59 -20.89
CA CYS A 553 2.83 23.43 -22.33
C CYS A 553 1.67 24.34 -22.79
N ASP A 554 1.89 25.65 -22.78
CA ASP A 554 0.99 26.64 -23.40
C ASP A 554 1.38 26.73 -24.89
N GLY A 555 1.22 25.61 -25.61
CA GLY A 555 1.72 25.41 -26.96
C GLY A 555 0.96 24.29 -27.68
N VAL A 556 0.42 24.60 -28.86
CA VAL A 556 -0.64 23.85 -29.56
C VAL A 556 -0.04 22.76 -30.48
N LEU A 557 0.76 21.85 -29.93
CA LEU A 557 1.36 20.76 -30.70
C LEU A 557 0.76 19.40 -30.30
N VAL A 558 -0.19 18.92 -31.10
CA VAL A 558 -0.71 17.55 -30.96
C VAL A 558 0.42 16.58 -31.31
N GLY A 559 0.69 15.61 -30.43
CA GLY A 559 1.77 14.62 -30.60
C GLY A 559 3.07 14.93 -29.83
N ASP A 560 3.21 16.10 -29.21
CA ASP A 560 4.34 16.43 -28.33
C ASP A 560 4.05 15.86 -26.92
N ALA A 561 4.52 14.65 -26.67
CA ALA A 561 4.19 13.87 -25.49
C ALA A 561 5.15 14.14 -24.31
N ASN A 562 6.34 14.68 -24.60
CA ASN A 562 7.34 15.04 -23.59
C ASN A 562 7.40 16.56 -23.30
N CYS A 563 6.56 17.35 -23.98
CA CYS A 563 6.40 18.80 -23.83
C CYS A 563 7.68 19.61 -24.12
N ASP A 564 8.51 19.15 -25.07
CA ASP A 564 9.71 19.87 -25.50
C ASP A 564 9.45 20.89 -26.64
N ASN A 565 8.18 21.04 -27.04
CA ASN A 565 7.70 21.94 -28.08
C ASN A 565 8.15 21.50 -29.50
N SER A 566 8.46 20.21 -29.67
CA SER A 566 8.75 19.54 -30.93
C SER A 566 7.96 18.22 -30.98
N VAL A 567 7.60 17.77 -32.19
CA VAL A 567 7.08 16.40 -32.39
C VAL A 567 8.17 15.60 -33.10
N ASN A 568 8.79 14.67 -32.39
CA ASN A 568 9.94 13.91 -32.84
C ASN A 568 9.92 12.49 -32.22
N ASN A 569 11.00 11.72 -32.44
CA ASN A 569 11.09 10.35 -31.97
C ASN A 569 11.26 10.24 -30.43
N PHE A 570 11.58 11.31 -29.72
CA PHE A 570 11.66 11.34 -28.26
C PHE A 570 10.27 11.44 -27.60
N ASP A 571 9.21 11.71 -28.36
CA ASP A 571 7.83 11.69 -27.87
C ASP A 571 7.27 10.26 -27.78
N ILE A 572 7.83 9.31 -28.54
CA ILE A 572 7.29 7.95 -28.62
C ILE A 572 7.50 7.16 -27.34
N ASP A 573 8.60 7.40 -26.64
CA ASP A 573 8.92 6.72 -25.38
C ASP A 573 7.85 7.04 -24.33
N PHE A 574 7.45 8.31 -24.26
CA PHE A 574 6.41 8.80 -23.36
C PHE A 574 5.00 8.37 -23.79
N PHE A 575 4.74 8.30 -25.11
CA PHE A 575 3.49 7.77 -25.66
C PHE A 575 3.30 6.29 -25.27
N VAL A 576 4.34 5.48 -25.44
CA VAL A 576 4.32 4.04 -25.13
C VAL A 576 4.18 3.81 -23.63
N GLU A 577 4.86 4.61 -22.81
CA GLU A 577 4.74 4.54 -21.35
C GLU A 577 3.30 4.87 -20.90
N GLY A 578 2.66 5.90 -21.46
CA GLY A 578 1.28 6.28 -21.13
C GLY A 578 0.21 5.25 -21.56
N VAL A 579 0.42 4.51 -22.64
CA VAL A 579 -0.54 3.50 -23.15
C VAL A 579 -0.42 2.15 -22.43
N LEU A 580 0.77 1.79 -21.90
CA LEU A 580 1.04 0.45 -21.33
C LEU A 580 0.67 0.29 -19.84
N VAL A 581 0.68 1.37 -19.03
CA VAL A 581 0.39 1.27 -17.57
C VAL A 581 -1.08 1.56 -17.25
N GLY A 582 -1.92 0.53 -17.37
CA GLY A 582 -3.34 0.58 -16.99
C GLY A 582 -3.67 0.51 -15.48
N SER A 583 -2.70 0.54 -14.55
CA SER A 583 -2.80 0.81 -13.09
C SER A 583 -1.42 0.62 -12.42
N PRO A 584 -1.07 1.31 -11.31
CA PRO A 584 0.32 1.50 -10.88
C PRO A 584 0.82 0.47 -9.85
N PRO A 585 2.12 0.11 -9.89
CA PRO A 585 2.92 -0.06 -8.69
C PRO A 585 3.87 1.14 -8.58
N ASP A 586 3.69 1.93 -7.53
CA ASP A 586 4.51 3.09 -7.12
C ASP A 586 4.13 4.48 -7.71
N PRO A 587 3.36 5.30 -6.96
CA PRO A 587 3.05 6.68 -7.32
C PRO A 587 4.22 7.67 -7.11
N THR A 588 5.42 7.21 -6.73
CA THR A 588 6.58 8.08 -6.49
C THR A 588 7.57 8.18 -7.66
N LEU A 589 7.35 7.42 -8.74
CA LEU A 589 8.19 7.44 -9.95
C LEU A 589 7.51 8.06 -11.18
N ALA A 590 6.21 8.36 -11.13
CA ALA A 590 5.53 9.08 -12.21
C ALA A 590 5.81 10.59 -12.10
N PRO A 591 6.19 11.29 -13.19
CA PRO A 591 6.31 12.74 -13.20
C PRO A 591 4.99 13.40 -12.73
N PRO A 592 5.05 14.46 -11.90
CA PRO A 592 3.86 15.19 -11.49
C PRO A 592 3.12 15.72 -12.73
N GLY A 593 1.92 15.17 -12.98
CA GLY A 593 1.12 15.42 -14.19
C GLY A 593 0.35 14.18 -14.66
N TYR A 594 0.77 12.97 -14.26
CA TYR A 594 0.22 11.69 -14.72
C TYR A 594 -0.74 10.98 -13.75
N LEU A 595 -1.13 11.62 -12.64
CA LEU A 595 -2.11 11.05 -11.70
C LEU A 595 -3.54 11.26 -12.20
N ALA A 596 -3.95 10.51 -13.23
CA ALA A 596 -5.31 9.98 -13.47
C ALA A 596 -5.53 9.63 -14.95
N LEU A 597 -4.97 8.53 -15.44
CA LEU A 597 -5.38 7.95 -16.74
C LEU A 597 -5.52 6.42 -16.63
N GLY A 598 -6.28 5.99 -15.61
CA GLY A 598 -6.97 4.71 -15.67
C GLY A 598 -8.09 4.80 -16.71
N GLY A 599 -8.27 3.74 -17.50
CA GLY A 599 -9.15 3.72 -18.67
C GLY A 599 -10.51 4.40 -18.49
N THR A 600 -10.92 5.12 -19.53
CA THR A 600 -12.24 5.75 -19.75
C THR A 600 -12.52 7.14 -19.13
N GLN A 601 -11.51 7.98 -18.87
CA GLN A 601 -11.77 9.42 -18.69
C GLN A 601 -11.88 10.12 -20.07
N ALA A 602 -13.08 10.60 -20.39
CA ALA A 602 -13.35 11.45 -21.53
C ALA A 602 -12.48 12.72 -21.49
N CYS A 603 -11.92 13.12 -22.64
CA CYS A 603 -11.22 14.39 -22.83
C CYS A 603 -11.98 15.56 -22.16
N TRP A 604 -11.28 16.53 -21.56
CA TRP A 604 -11.91 17.75 -20.99
C TRP A 604 -12.80 18.50 -22.00
N ASP A 605 -12.60 18.25 -23.29
CA ASP A 605 -13.39 18.68 -24.45
C ASP A 605 -13.09 17.66 -25.57
N ARG A 606 -14.10 17.23 -26.37
CA ARG A 606 -13.96 16.30 -27.53
C ARG A 606 -12.95 16.73 -28.63
N ARG A 607 -12.10 17.73 -28.35
CA ARG A 607 -11.14 18.34 -29.25
C ARG A 607 -9.70 18.31 -28.73
N ARG A 608 -9.43 17.89 -27.49
CA ARG A 608 -8.11 17.99 -26.86
C ARG A 608 -7.85 16.84 -25.89
N CYS A 609 -7.39 15.71 -26.43
CA CYS A 609 -6.68 14.69 -25.67
C CYS A 609 -5.20 14.76 -26.08
N TRP A 610 -4.28 14.79 -25.11
CA TRP A 610 -2.85 14.76 -25.41
C TRP A 610 -2.51 13.42 -26.08
N GLY A 611 -1.85 13.49 -27.24
CA GLY A 611 -1.48 12.32 -28.03
C GLY A 611 -2.61 11.64 -28.82
N ASP A 612 -3.84 12.16 -28.80
CA ASP A 612 -4.95 11.73 -29.68
C ASP A 612 -4.73 12.32 -31.08
N VAL A 613 -3.82 11.69 -31.84
CA VAL A 613 -3.37 12.15 -33.16
C VAL A 613 -4.38 11.80 -34.25
N ASN A 614 -5.26 10.81 -34.01
CA ASN A 614 -6.32 10.45 -34.94
C ASN A 614 -7.65 11.20 -34.70
N CYS A 615 -7.73 11.96 -33.59
CA CYS A 615 -8.86 12.77 -33.16
C CYS A 615 -10.17 11.97 -32.97
N ASP A 616 -10.11 10.72 -32.53
CA ASP A 616 -11.30 9.90 -32.24
C ASP A 616 -11.85 10.16 -30.81
N GLY A 617 -11.13 10.94 -30.01
CA GLY A 617 -11.48 11.28 -28.64
C GLY A 617 -10.97 10.29 -27.60
N LEU A 618 -10.09 9.36 -28.00
CA LEU A 618 -9.44 8.36 -27.15
C LEU A 618 -7.95 8.34 -27.45
N PHE A 619 -7.13 8.51 -26.43
CA PHE A 619 -5.68 8.27 -26.52
C PHE A 619 -5.40 6.76 -26.42
N ASN A 620 -4.99 6.12 -27.51
CA ASN A 620 -4.78 4.67 -27.58
C ASN A 620 -3.79 4.26 -28.70
N ASN A 621 -3.64 2.95 -28.94
CA ASN A 621 -2.68 2.47 -29.95
C ASN A 621 -3.00 2.90 -31.40
N PHE A 622 -4.23 3.32 -31.70
CA PHE A 622 -4.64 3.78 -33.02
C PHE A 622 -4.13 5.19 -33.33
N ASP A 623 -3.50 5.86 -32.37
CA ASP A 623 -2.81 7.15 -32.56
C ASP A 623 -1.37 6.99 -33.04
N ILE A 624 -0.79 5.78 -32.99
CA ILE A 624 0.63 5.56 -33.29
C ILE A 624 0.96 5.70 -34.77
N ASP A 625 0.14 5.15 -35.66
CA ASP A 625 0.39 5.23 -37.11
C ASP A 625 0.26 6.70 -37.60
N PRO A 626 -0.77 7.46 -37.22
CA PRO A 626 -0.86 8.89 -37.53
C PRO A 626 0.25 9.74 -36.91
N PHE A 627 0.74 9.37 -35.72
CA PHE A 627 1.88 10.02 -35.07
C PHE A 627 3.17 9.81 -35.87
N VAL A 628 3.44 8.58 -36.30
CA VAL A 628 4.60 8.25 -37.15
C VAL A 628 4.51 8.96 -38.50
N ASP A 629 3.32 9.04 -39.10
CA ASP A 629 3.10 9.80 -40.34
C ASP A 629 3.41 11.29 -40.16
N CYS A 630 3.07 11.88 -39.01
CA CYS A 630 3.40 13.28 -38.70
C CYS A 630 4.92 13.53 -38.63
N ILE A 631 5.68 12.59 -38.08
CA ILE A 631 7.16 12.69 -38.02
C ILE A 631 7.79 12.54 -39.41
N LEU A 632 7.26 11.63 -40.24
CA LEU A 632 7.82 11.31 -41.56
C LEU A 632 7.48 12.36 -42.64
N ALA A 633 6.40 13.13 -42.46
CA ALA A 633 5.97 14.19 -43.37
C ALA A 633 5.58 15.48 -42.62
N PRO A 634 6.55 16.18 -42.01
CA PRO A 634 6.26 17.30 -41.11
C PRO A 634 5.60 18.49 -41.85
N PRO A 635 4.57 19.13 -41.27
CA PRO A 635 3.95 20.32 -41.83
C PRO A 635 4.90 21.54 -41.82
N PRO A 636 4.54 22.65 -42.50
CA PRO A 636 5.39 23.84 -42.59
C PRO A 636 5.81 24.38 -41.21
N PRO A 637 6.98 25.05 -41.11
CA PRO A 637 7.50 25.55 -39.83
C PRO A 637 6.48 26.42 -39.10
N GLY A 638 6.12 26.01 -37.88
CA GLY A 638 5.16 26.71 -37.01
C GLY A 638 3.76 26.10 -36.96
N ASN A 639 3.47 25.07 -37.75
CA ASN A 639 2.27 24.25 -37.60
C ASN A 639 2.67 22.88 -37.02
N GLY A 640 2.05 22.44 -35.92
CA GLY A 640 2.18 21.08 -35.42
C GLY A 640 1.43 20.06 -36.28
N CYS A 641 1.37 18.81 -35.81
CA CYS A 641 0.46 17.81 -36.41
C CYS A 641 -0.96 18.39 -36.53
N PRO A 642 -1.74 18.03 -37.57
CA PRO A 642 -3.01 18.69 -37.88
C PRO A 642 -3.92 18.81 -36.65
N SER A 643 -4.36 20.02 -36.31
CA SER A 643 -5.27 20.21 -35.18
C SER A 643 -6.64 19.58 -35.44
N CYS A 644 -7.30 19.10 -34.38
CA CYS A 644 -8.64 18.46 -34.41
C CYS A 644 -9.79 19.43 -34.78
N SER A 645 -9.65 20.11 -35.91
CA SER A 645 -10.64 21.02 -36.48
C SER A 645 -11.58 20.25 -37.40
N LYS A 646 -12.89 20.43 -37.23
CA LYS A 646 -13.88 19.94 -38.21
C LYS A 646 -13.60 20.60 -39.56
N GLN A 647 -13.52 19.79 -40.61
CA GLN A 647 -13.33 20.23 -41.99
C GLN A 647 -14.59 19.97 -42.81
N ALA A 648 -14.71 20.62 -43.97
CA ALA A 648 -15.80 20.33 -44.90
C ALA A 648 -15.67 18.88 -45.39
N CYS A 649 -16.77 18.15 -45.32
CA CYS A 649 -16.92 16.78 -45.80
C CYS A 649 -18.06 16.73 -46.81
N CYS A 650 -17.74 16.30 -48.03
CA CYS A 650 -18.70 16.23 -49.12
C CYS A 650 -19.26 14.83 -49.26
N PHE A 651 -20.58 14.71 -49.16
CA PHE A 651 -21.31 13.47 -49.39
C PHE A 651 -21.97 13.47 -50.77
N PRO A 652 -22.26 12.28 -51.33
CA PRO A 652 -23.02 12.14 -52.57
C PRO A 652 -24.33 12.94 -52.54
N GLY A 653 -24.61 13.69 -53.61
CA GLY A 653 -25.80 14.55 -53.70
C GLY A 653 -25.57 16.01 -53.25
N GLY A 654 -24.31 16.46 -53.17
CA GLY A 654 -23.95 17.85 -52.88
C GLY A 654 -24.09 18.27 -51.41
N ILE A 655 -24.25 17.32 -50.49
CA ILE A 655 -24.41 17.61 -49.06
C ILE A 655 -23.04 17.85 -48.44
N CYS A 656 -22.86 19.02 -47.82
CA CYS A 656 -21.66 19.35 -47.05
C CYS A 656 -21.95 19.33 -45.55
N THR A 657 -21.10 18.64 -44.77
CA THR A 657 -21.10 18.79 -43.31
C THR A 657 -19.70 19.06 -42.77
N ASN A 658 -19.61 19.85 -41.70
CA ASN A 658 -18.35 20.06 -40.99
C ASN A 658 -18.17 18.93 -39.97
N VAL A 659 -17.29 17.97 -40.28
CA VAL A 659 -17.00 16.81 -39.42
C VAL A 659 -15.48 16.57 -39.37
N LEU A 660 -15.06 15.69 -38.47
CA LEU A 660 -13.66 15.30 -38.39
C LEU A 660 -13.25 14.47 -39.63
N PRO A 661 -11.97 14.53 -40.06
CA PRO A 661 -11.48 13.79 -41.22
C PRO A 661 -11.84 12.30 -41.20
N ALA A 662 -11.56 11.62 -40.09
CA ALA A 662 -11.83 10.20 -39.94
C ALA A 662 -13.35 9.90 -40.00
N SER A 663 -14.18 10.72 -39.33
CA SER A 663 -15.64 10.57 -39.36
C SER A 663 -16.23 10.80 -40.76
N CYS A 664 -15.60 11.64 -41.58
CA CYS A 664 -15.99 11.90 -42.96
C CYS A 664 -15.86 10.62 -43.80
N THR A 665 -14.66 10.01 -43.78
CA THR A 665 -14.37 8.80 -44.55
C THR A 665 -15.19 7.61 -44.06
N LEU A 666 -15.33 7.43 -42.73
CA LEU A 666 -16.15 6.38 -42.13
C LEU A 666 -17.63 6.49 -42.51
N SER A 667 -18.13 7.71 -42.72
CA SER A 667 -19.51 7.95 -43.14
C SER A 667 -19.71 7.93 -44.67
N GLY A 668 -18.67 7.56 -45.44
CA GLY A 668 -18.73 7.50 -46.91
C GLY A 668 -18.63 8.86 -47.62
N GLY A 669 -18.14 9.89 -46.94
CA GLY A 669 -17.90 11.23 -47.48
C GLY A 669 -16.45 11.47 -47.86
N VAL A 670 -16.20 12.51 -48.66
CA VAL A 670 -14.87 12.92 -49.11
C VAL A 670 -14.42 14.18 -48.36
N PRO A 671 -13.36 14.09 -47.53
CA PRO A 671 -12.84 15.23 -46.78
C PRO A 671 -12.19 16.25 -47.72
N GLN A 672 -12.35 17.53 -47.42
CA GLN A 672 -11.92 18.64 -48.28
C GLN A 672 -10.62 19.33 -47.82
N GLY A 673 -10.01 18.85 -46.73
CA GLY A 673 -8.73 19.34 -46.21
C GLY A 673 -8.87 20.27 -45.00
N ALA A 674 -7.84 20.32 -44.17
CA ALA A 674 -7.84 21.06 -42.90
C ALA A 674 -8.07 22.57 -43.13
N GLY A 675 -8.86 23.20 -42.24
CA GLY A 675 -9.22 24.62 -42.36
C GLY A 675 -10.36 24.94 -43.35
N THR A 676 -10.93 23.93 -44.02
CA THR A 676 -12.13 24.10 -44.86
C THR A 676 -13.41 24.08 -44.04
N GLY A 677 -14.45 24.77 -44.53
CA GLY A 677 -15.79 24.72 -43.95
C GLY A 677 -16.87 24.76 -45.01
N CYS A 678 -18.03 24.17 -44.72
CA CYS A 678 -19.16 24.10 -45.66
C CYS A 678 -19.76 25.46 -46.07
N GLY A 679 -19.32 26.57 -45.46
CA GLY A 679 -19.62 27.92 -45.94
C GLY A 679 -18.77 28.37 -47.14
N PHE A 680 -17.68 27.65 -47.44
CA PHE A 680 -16.67 28.04 -48.44
C PHE A 680 -16.40 26.94 -49.48
N VAL A 681 -16.85 25.70 -49.24
CA VAL A 681 -16.66 24.56 -50.13
C VAL A 681 -17.98 24.16 -50.79
N ILE A 682 -17.96 24.01 -52.12
CA ILE A 682 -19.10 23.52 -52.89
C ILE A 682 -18.89 22.03 -53.15
N CYS A 683 -19.77 21.19 -52.60
CA CYS A 683 -19.71 19.76 -52.80
C CYS A 683 -20.33 19.38 -54.17
N PRO A 684 -19.59 18.67 -55.02
CA PRO A 684 -20.05 18.26 -56.35
C PRO A 684 -21.12 17.16 -56.32
#